data_AF-A0A8C7CZS7-F1
#
_entry.id   AF-A0A8C7CZS7-F1
#
_cell.length_a   1.000
_cell.length_b   1.000
_cell.length_c   1.000
_cell.angle_alpha   90.00
_cell.angle_beta   90.00
_cell.angle_gamma   90.00
#
_symmetry.space_group_name_H-M   'P 1'
#
loop_
_entity.id
_entity.type
_entity.pdbx_description
1 polymer ?
#
loop_
_entity_poly.entity_id
_entity_poly.type
_entity_poly.pdbx_seq_one_letter_code
_entity_poly.pdbx_strand_id
1 'polypeptide(L)'
;MVSAPYQKNGSGGICRCACSPGLVHECDGNSYLNSICYQFNSQLQITSNFTPAFQECTKKIVDLVFLFDGSGSMTTEEFDKNKGFIDNIMTTLKNSSIKFAAVQFSSIARTVFNFNDYKEGRALTNLWKEKHMSSLTNTHQAIDFLLKNIFENQAAGATADATKVLVIITDGNPSDTDKRFNSINGSDDKNIIRFVIGVKNVDLTKLKSLASKPKENNTFLIQDYDGLKGILDNLQKKIFNIEGSKTALAGNLTKEMSQSGFSAVYDTLVLGSVGSNNWRGSLFETEGQRSEEREIQDPTLDKDSYMGYSVAVGKKNENLLYFTGAPRSEHMGRILLFNKVNINWTVAQRLSGEQMGSYFGAELCSVDIDSDGNTDFLLVGAPLFHQPPREGRIYVYTLTDKVGRTGRFGSSISSLTDLNGDGLKDVAVGAPLEDDHRGAVYIYLGEKLKGIRPEFSQRISAARMRSKLQFFGQTIDGKMDLGEDGLTDIVVGTRGAVVVLRSRPVLSVSAHLHFHPSEISTDNFDCLAKETISPVVTLTACFNMAEATKSKAGKKSQHIRNTDGFVLSNINHDLWPWWSRPEPRCIAKLLTSIRGSGSLPSLKTSGEGCTAILNTDSPTKAVVEVPFEKNCKENGTCLAELEVDFNFITSTLLVVDQSYFNVTIRLSNHGDDSYNTSLTLLYPPGLSFSMMHLLKSTRRTVFSCGGLEDEMDRTTCSVSLPVYRSKTTVSDYLM
;
A
#
# COMPACT_ATOMS: atom_id res chain seq x y z
N MET A 1 -16.77 9.50 -3.26
CA MET A 1 -16.75 9.35 -4.72
C MET A 1 -15.38 8.83 -5.09
N VAL A 2 -15.33 7.83 -5.95
CA VAL A 2 -14.06 7.29 -6.49
C VAL A 2 -13.92 7.81 -7.90
N SER A 3 -12.74 8.34 -8.25
CA SER A 3 -12.49 8.87 -9.59
C SER A 3 -11.30 8.21 -10.26
N ALA A 4 -11.43 7.92 -11.55
CA ALA A 4 -10.33 7.41 -12.36
C ALA A 4 -10.22 8.21 -13.69
N PRO A 5 -9.03 8.68 -14.09
CA PRO A 5 -8.82 9.44 -15.33
C PRO A 5 -8.56 8.53 -16.55
N TYR A 6 -8.98 8.95 -17.76
CA TYR A 6 -8.79 8.25 -19.05
C TYR A 6 -8.29 9.21 -20.14
N GLN A 7 -7.44 8.75 -21.07
CA GLN A 7 -7.00 9.50 -22.25
C GLN A 7 -7.30 8.70 -23.53
N LYS A 8 -8.16 9.23 -24.41
CA LYS A 8 -8.54 8.55 -25.66
C LYS A 8 -7.44 8.72 -26.71
N ASN A 9 -6.79 7.63 -27.13
CA ASN A 9 -6.00 7.65 -28.35
C ASN A 9 -6.93 7.88 -29.56
N GLY A 10 -6.77 9.02 -30.24
CA GLY A 10 -7.38 9.30 -31.54
C GLY A 10 -8.49 10.37 -31.59
N SER A 11 -8.97 10.90 -30.46
CA SER A 11 -9.88 12.07 -30.46
C SER A 11 -9.96 12.75 -29.09
N GLY A 12 -8.89 13.45 -28.70
CA GLY A 12 -8.88 14.70 -27.92
C GLY A 12 -9.69 14.89 -26.63
N GLY A 13 -10.33 13.86 -26.06
CA GLY A 13 -11.16 13.97 -24.85
C GLY A 13 -10.66 13.07 -23.73
N ILE A 14 -10.33 13.68 -22.58
CA ILE A 14 -10.14 12.95 -21.32
C ILE A 14 -11.53 12.59 -20.80
N CYS A 15 -11.90 11.30 -20.77
CA CYS A 15 -13.07 10.88 -20.03
C CYS A 15 -12.68 10.69 -18.56
N ARG A 16 -13.55 11.06 -17.63
CA ARG A 16 -13.38 10.79 -16.20
C ARG A 16 -14.59 10.00 -15.73
N CYS A 17 -14.41 9.04 -14.82
CA CYS A 17 -15.54 8.40 -14.14
C CYS A 17 -15.57 8.84 -12.69
N ALA A 18 -16.76 9.09 -12.14
CA ALA A 18 -16.96 9.21 -10.70
C ALA A 18 -18.09 8.28 -10.25
N CYS A 19 -17.80 7.44 -9.26
CA CYS A 19 -18.78 6.50 -8.71
C CYS A 19 -19.22 6.87 -7.29
N SER A 20 -20.50 6.64 -7.00
CA SER A 20 -21.11 6.73 -5.68
C SER A 20 -21.59 5.35 -5.24
N PRO A 21 -20.83 4.64 -4.39
CA PRO A 21 -21.15 3.27 -3.94
C PRO A 21 -22.16 3.24 -2.78
N GLY A 22 -23.08 4.21 -2.76
CA GLY A 22 -24.05 4.44 -1.69
C GLY A 22 -25.48 4.62 -2.21
N LEU A 23 -25.79 4.07 -3.39
CA LEU A 23 -27.15 4.12 -3.93
C LEU A 23 -28.01 3.09 -3.18
N VAL A 24 -28.78 3.58 -2.21
CA VAL A 24 -29.74 2.77 -1.48
C VAL A 24 -31.05 2.72 -2.26
N HIS A 25 -31.60 1.52 -2.43
CA HIS A 25 -32.97 1.36 -2.89
C HIS A 25 -33.66 0.24 -2.11
N GLU A 26 -34.97 0.37 -1.89
CA GLU A 26 -35.74 -0.60 -1.12
C GLU A 26 -36.30 -1.71 -2.03
N CYS A 27 -36.25 -2.95 -1.56
CA CYS A 27 -36.92 -4.09 -2.16
C CYS A 27 -37.59 -4.94 -1.09
N ASP A 28 -38.93 -5.01 -1.11
CA ASP A 28 -39.75 -5.76 -0.14
C ASP A 28 -39.37 -5.52 1.33
N GLY A 29 -39.00 -4.26 1.61
CA GLY A 29 -38.64 -3.81 2.94
C GLY A 29 -37.20 -4.13 3.38
N ASN A 30 -36.41 -4.75 2.51
CA ASN A 30 -34.95 -4.82 2.61
C ASN A 30 -34.34 -3.60 1.91
N SER A 31 -33.23 -3.09 2.45
CA SER A 31 -32.46 -2.03 1.80
C SER A 31 -31.31 -2.66 1.02
N TYR A 32 -31.33 -2.52 -0.30
CA TYR A 32 -30.22 -2.87 -1.17
C TYR A 32 -29.25 -1.69 -1.25
N LEU A 33 -27.96 -1.98 -1.33
CA LEU A 33 -26.88 -1.00 -1.38
C LEU A 33 -26.03 -1.23 -2.63
N ASN A 34 -26.37 -0.50 -3.70
CA ASN A 34 -25.69 -0.55 -4.98
C ASN A 34 -24.96 0.78 -5.23
N SER A 35 -24.70 1.05 -6.51
CA SER A 35 -23.92 2.21 -6.91
C SER A 35 -24.49 2.88 -8.15
N ILE A 36 -24.11 4.15 -8.32
CA ILE A 36 -24.26 4.88 -9.57
C ILE A 36 -22.92 5.50 -9.96
N CYS A 37 -22.55 5.36 -11.22
CA CYS A 37 -21.34 5.93 -11.79
C CYS A 37 -21.69 6.93 -12.90
N TYR A 38 -20.92 8.00 -12.96
CA TYR A 38 -21.06 9.09 -13.93
C TYR A 38 -19.81 9.20 -14.76
N GLN A 39 -19.96 9.32 -16.07
CA GLN A 39 -18.87 9.63 -16.98
C GLN A 39 -18.89 11.11 -17.34
N PHE A 40 -17.71 11.71 -17.46
CA PHE A 40 -17.53 13.13 -17.74
C PHE A 40 -16.66 13.32 -18.98
N ASN A 41 -16.91 14.39 -19.74
CA ASN A 41 -15.98 14.88 -20.75
C ASN A 41 -14.83 15.71 -20.13
N SER A 42 -13.96 16.25 -20.97
CA SER A 42 -12.82 17.08 -20.53
C SER A 42 -13.25 18.39 -19.86
N GLN A 43 -14.47 18.88 -20.12
CA GLN A 43 -15.07 20.05 -19.48
C GLN A 43 -15.85 19.71 -18.19
N LEU A 44 -15.72 18.49 -17.66
CA LEU A 44 -16.45 18.02 -16.46
C LEU A 44 -17.99 18.03 -16.61
N GLN A 45 -18.50 17.97 -17.83
CA GLN A 45 -19.93 17.78 -18.09
C GLN A 45 -20.23 16.27 -18.13
N ILE A 46 -21.34 15.88 -17.50
CA ILE A 46 -21.80 14.50 -17.48
C ILE A 46 -22.20 14.08 -18.90
N THR A 47 -21.55 13.04 -19.42
CA THR A 47 -21.84 12.45 -20.74
C THR A 47 -22.77 11.25 -20.63
N SER A 48 -22.68 10.48 -19.54
CA SER A 48 -23.54 9.32 -19.27
C SER A 48 -23.55 8.98 -17.79
N ASN A 49 -24.54 8.18 -17.38
CA ASN A 49 -24.55 7.52 -16.08
C ASN A 49 -24.99 6.06 -16.23
N PHE A 50 -24.60 5.22 -15.30
CA PHE A 50 -24.96 3.80 -15.25
C PHE A 50 -24.88 3.27 -13.82
N THR A 51 -25.56 2.16 -13.54
CA THR A 51 -25.61 1.52 -12.22
C THR A 51 -24.92 0.16 -12.29
N PRO A 52 -23.62 0.08 -11.96
CA PRO A 52 -22.88 -1.15 -12.11
C PRO A 52 -23.29 -2.20 -11.08
N ALA A 53 -23.32 -3.46 -11.50
CA ALA A 53 -23.74 -4.61 -10.70
C ALA A 53 -25.04 -4.33 -9.93
N PHE A 54 -25.99 -3.67 -10.59
CA PHE A 54 -27.27 -3.31 -9.98
C PHE A 54 -28.16 -4.54 -9.86
N GLN A 55 -28.65 -4.78 -8.65
CA GLN A 55 -29.62 -5.83 -8.41
C GLN A 55 -31.02 -5.25 -8.52
N GLU A 56 -31.76 -5.62 -9.56
CA GLU A 56 -33.17 -5.22 -9.66
C GLU A 56 -33.99 -5.85 -8.55
N CYS A 57 -34.98 -5.09 -8.06
CA CYS A 57 -35.97 -5.61 -7.13
C CYS A 57 -36.95 -6.54 -7.85
N THR A 58 -36.70 -7.84 -7.74
CA THR A 58 -37.58 -8.88 -8.29
C THR A 58 -38.39 -9.47 -7.14
N LYS A 59 -39.65 -9.04 -7.00
CA LYS A 59 -40.58 -9.74 -6.09
C LYS A 59 -40.81 -11.13 -6.65
N LYS A 60 -40.33 -12.18 -5.98
CA LYS A 60 -40.68 -13.55 -6.40
C LYS A 60 -42.12 -13.81 -5.98
N ILE A 61 -43.00 -14.00 -6.96
CA ILE A 61 -44.34 -14.53 -6.68
C ILE A 61 -44.13 -15.99 -6.25
N VAL A 62 -44.79 -16.40 -5.18
CA VAL A 62 -44.67 -17.76 -4.65
C VAL A 62 -46.04 -18.43 -4.67
N ASP A 63 -46.11 -19.61 -5.25
CA ASP A 63 -47.30 -20.45 -5.21
C ASP A 63 -47.02 -21.60 -4.25
N LEU A 64 -47.61 -21.54 -3.04
CA LEU A 64 -47.41 -22.50 -1.96
C LEU A 64 -48.62 -23.43 -1.82
N VAL A 65 -48.38 -24.74 -1.86
CA VAL A 65 -49.43 -25.75 -1.68
C VAL A 65 -49.17 -26.57 -0.42
N PHE A 66 -50.18 -26.68 0.43
CA PHE A 66 -50.18 -27.62 1.55
C PHE A 66 -50.74 -28.96 1.09
N LEU A 67 -49.95 -30.02 1.20
CA LEU A 67 -50.38 -31.39 1.02
C LEU A 67 -50.41 -32.07 2.38
N PHE A 68 -51.59 -32.12 2.99
CA PHE A 68 -51.73 -32.59 4.37
C PHE A 68 -52.48 -33.92 4.43
N ASP A 69 -51.97 -34.79 5.27
CA ASP A 69 -52.44 -36.15 5.46
C ASP A 69 -53.80 -36.14 6.17
N GLY A 70 -54.66 -37.06 5.76
CA GLY A 70 -55.98 -37.34 6.30
C GLY A 70 -56.21 -38.84 6.48
N SER A 71 -55.14 -39.62 6.65
CA SER A 71 -55.17 -41.07 6.88
C SER A 71 -55.78 -41.47 8.21
N GLY A 72 -56.02 -42.78 8.39
CA GLY A 72 -56.62 -43.35 9.60
C GLY A 72 -55.68 -43.44 10.81
N SER A 73 -54.40 -43.08 10.67
CA SER A 73 -53.42 -43.04 11.78
C SER A 73 -53.57 -41.80 12.68
N MET A 74 -54.25 -40.76 12.20
CA MET A 74 -54.56 -39.57 12.98
C MET A 74 -55.99 -39.57 13.51
N THR A 75 -56.17 -38.96 14.68
CA THR A 75 -57.49 -38.67 15.24
C THR A 75 -58.11 -37.44 14.58
N THR A 76 -59.41 -37.22 14.77
CA THR A 76 -60.08 -36.00 14.27
C THR A 76 -59.51 -34.73 14.89
N GLU A 77 -59.09 -34.77 16.16
CA GLU A 77 -58.45 -33.62 16.82
C GLU A 77 -57.09 -33.30 16.17
N GLU A 78 -56.29 -34.31 15.87
CA GLU A 78 -55.00 -34.15 15.18
C GLU A 78 -55.18 -33.62 13.75
N PHE A 79 -56.21 -34.08 13.05
CA PHE A 79 -56.60 -33.53 11.76
C PHE A 79 -57.01 -32.06 11.84
N ASP A 80 -57.74 -31.67 12.89
CA ASP A 80 -58.08 -30.26 13.15
C ASP A 80 -56.84 -29.42 13.51
N LYS A 81 -55.85 -29.99 14.20
CA LYS A 81 -54.56 -29.34 14.45
C LYS A 81 -53.77 -29.07 13.15
N ASN A 82 -53.82 -29.98 12.17
CA ASN A 82 -53.27 -29.75 10.82
C ASN A 82 -53.93 -28.55 10.13
N LYS A 83 -55.26 -28.48 10.16
CA LYS A 83 -56.01 -27.32 9.61
C LYS A 83 -55.64 -26.02 10.32
N GLY A 84 -55.55 -26.06 11.66
CA GLY A 84 -55.13 -24.90 12.46
C GLY A 84 -53.71 -24.41 12.14
N PHE A 85 -52.77 -25.31 11.87
CA PHE A 85 -51.43 -24.94 11.43
C PHE A 85 -51.42 -24.25 10.05
N ILE A 86 -52.18 -24.79 9.09
CA ILE A 86 -52.34 -24.19 7.76
C ILE A 86 -52.96 -22.79 7.87
N ASP A 87 -54.02 -22.65 8.66
CA ASP A 87 -54.67 -21.35 8.94
C ASP A 87 -53.68 -20.34 9.53
N ASN A 88 -52.91 -20.74 10.55
CA ASN A 88 -51.92 -19.86 11.17
C ASN A 88 -50.86 -19.38 10.16
N ILE A 89 -50.37 -20.23 9.27
CA ILE A 89 -49.43 -19.81 8.21
C ILE A 89 -50.11 -18.81 7.26
N MET A 90 -51.28 -19.16 6.74
CA MET A 90 -52.01 -18.32 5.78
C MET A 90 -52.36 -16.95 6.35
N THR A 91 -52.77 -16.91 7.62
CA THR A 91 -53.12 -15.68 8.33
C THR A 91 -51.87 -14.83 8.61
N THR A 92 -50.76 -15.44 9.02
CA THR A 92 -49.50 -14.73 9.26
C THR A 92 -48.91 -14.15 7.98
N LEU A 93 -49.03 -14.87 6.86
CA LEU A 93 -48.48 -14.49 5.56
C LEU A 93 -49.51 -13.81 4.65
N LYS A 94 -50.63 -13.33 5.18
CA LYS A 94 -51.74 -12.77 4.37
C LYS A 94 -51.35 -11.57 3.49
N ASN A 95 -50.34 -10.80 3.88
CA ASN A 95 -49.87 -9.60 3.17
C ASN A 95 -48.60 -9.84 2.33
N SER A 96 -48.24 -11.11 2.08
CA SER A 96 -47.08 -11.51 1.29
C SER A 96 -47.39 -11.59 -0.23
N SER A 97 -46.39 -11.83 -1.07
CA SER A 97 -46.57 -12.17 -2.49
C SER A 97 -47.02 -13.63 -2.74
N ILE A 98 -47.38 -14.36 -1.66
CA ILE A 98 -47.66 -15.80 -1.68
C ILE A 98 -49.14 -16.06 -1.98
N LYS A 99 -49.41 -16.98 -2.91
CA LYS A 99 -50.73 -17.59 -3.10
C LYS A 99 -50.74 -18.97 -2.48
N PHE A 100 -51.84 -19.30 -1.78
CA PHE A 100 -51.98 -20.59 -1.12
C PHE A 100 -52.98 -21.51 -1.82
N ALA A 101 -52.71 -22.81 -1.79
CA ALA A 101 -53.66 -23.88 -2.09
C ALA A 101 -53.50 -25.00 -1.05
N ALA A 102 -54.52 -25.84 -0.89
CA ALA A 102 -54.43 -27.01 -0.01
C ALA A 102 -55.11 -28.25 -0.60
N VAL A 103 -54.47 -29.40 -0.42
CA VAL A 103 -54.91 -30.72 -0.85
C VAL A 103 -54.84 -31.65 0.35
N GLN A 104 -55.97 -32.29 0.68
CA GLN A 104 -55.99 -33.39 1.64
C GLN A 104 -55.69 -34.69 0.89
N PHE A 105 -54.91 -35.59 1.48
CA PHE A 105 -54.70 -36.92 0.91
C PHE A 105 -54.86 -38.06 1.91
N SER A 106 -55.30 -39.21 1.41
CA SER A 106 -55.37 -40.48 2.12
C SER A 106 -55.24 -41.62 1.09
N SER A 107 -56.26 -42.48 0.93
CA SER A 107 -56.34 -43.44 -0.19
C SER A 107 -56.57 -42.74 -1.55
N ILE A 108 -57.12 -41.52 -1.51
CA ILE A 108 -57.31 -40.62 -2.65
C ILE A 108 -56.83 -39.20 -2.25
N ALA A 109 -56.58 -38.34 -3.23
CA ALA A 109 -56.29 -36.92 -3.01
C ALA A 109 -57.49 -36.06 -3.43
N ARG A 110 -57.77 -35.00 -2.65
CA ARG A 110 -58.86 -34.05 -2.92
C ARG A 110 -58.36 -32.62 -2.71
N THR A 111 -58.62 -31.77 -3.69
CA THR A 111 -58.41 -30.32 -3.54
C THR A 111 -59.39 -29.76 -2.51
N VAL A 112 -58.86 -29.14 -1.47
CA VAL A 112 -59.64 -28.45 -0.43
C VAL A 112 -59.95 -27.02 -0.89
N PHE A 113 -58.93 -26.32 -1.38
CA PHE A 113 -59.05 -25.05 -2.06
C PHE A 113 -57.86 -24.85 -3.02
N ASN A 114 -58.09 -24.18 -4.15
CA ASN A 114 -57.05 -23.82 -5.10
C ASN A 114 -56.63 -22.34 -4.96
N PHE A 115 -55.71 -21.86 -5.81
CA PHE A 115 -55.21 -20.48 -5.73
C PHE A 115 -56.29 -19.43 -6.04
N ASN A 116 -57.29 -19.76 -6.86
CA ASN A 116 -58.44 -18.88 -7.12
C ASN A 116 -59.35 -18.78 -5.89
N ASP A 117 -59.63 -19.90 -5.22
CA ASP A 117 -60.39 -19.92 -3.97
C ASP A 117 -59.70 -19.09 -2.86
N TYR A 118 -58.36 -19.11 -2.81
CA TYR A 118 -57.58 -18.24 -1.93
C TYR A 118 -57.73 -16.76 -2.31
N LYS A 119 -57.56 -16.42 -3.58
CA LYS A 119 -57.70 -15.05 -4.09
C LYS A 119 -59.10 -14.47 -3.85
N GLU A 120 -60.13 -15.32 -3.88
CA GLU A 120 -61.52 -14.94 -3.62
C GLU A 120 -61.89 -14.95 -2.12
N GLY A 121 -60.94 -15.25 -1.23
CA GLY A 121 -61.17 -15.27 0.22
C GLY A 121 -61.98 -16.46 0.72
N ARG A 122 -62.18 -17.51 -0.09
CA ARG A 122 -62.94 -18.73 0.26
C ARG A 122 -62.09 -19.80 0.94
N ALA A 123 -60.76 -19.69 0.88
CA ALA A 123 -59.83 -20.73 1.34
C ALA A 123 -60.01 -21.17 2.81
N LEU A 124 -60.04 -20.24 3.77
CA LEU A 124 -60.20 -20.61 5.19
C LEU A 124 -61.56 -21.28 5.48
N THR A 125 -62.62 -20.83 4.80
CA THR A 125 -63.95 -21.45 4.92
C THR A 125 -63.94 -22.87 4.38
N ASN A 126 -63.29 -23.10 3.23
CA ASN A 126 -63.18 -24.43 2.64
C ASN A 126 -62.29 -25.35 3.48
N LEU A 127 -61.19 -24.84 4.03
CA LEU A 127 -60.28 -25.56 4.92
C LEU A 127 -61.04 -26.11 6.14
N TRP A 128 -61.78 -25.27 6.85
CA TRP A 128 -62.49 -25.71 8.07
C TRP A 128 -63.74 -26.56 7.78
N LYS A 129 -64.31 -26.51 6.58
CA LYS A 129 -65.39 -27.42 6.12
C LYS A 129 -64.88 -28.80 5.73
N GLU A 130 -63.58 -28.96 5.54
CA GLU A 130 -62.99 -30.19 5.02
C GLU A 130 -63.14 -31.34 6.01
N LYS A 131 -63.59 -32.49 5.49
CA LYS A 131 -63.84 -33.71 6.28
C LYS A 131 -62.62 -34.64 6.23
N HIS A 132 -62.26 -35.19 7.38
CA HIS A 132 -61.21 -36.20 7.54
C HIS A 132 -61.55 -37.47 6.75
N MET A 133 -60.61 -37.96 5.93
CA MET A 133 -60.81 -39.14 5.06
C MET A 133 -60.65 -40.49 5.79
N SER A 134 -59.77 -40.54 6.79
CA SER A 134 -59.51 -41.68 7.69
C SER A 134 -59.21 -43.01 6.98
N SER A 135 -58.37 -43.02 5.93
CA SER A 135 -58.02 -44.23 5.15
C SER A 135 -56.49 -44.43 5.04
N LEU A 136 -55.95 -44.92 3.91
CA LEU A 136 -54.50 -45.15 3.72
C LEU A 136 -53.69 -43.84 3.60
N THR A 137 -52.37 -43.93 3.42
CA THR A 137 -51.45 -42.79 3.29
C THR A 137 -50.74 -42.82 1.92
N ASN A 138 -51.47 -42.66 0.81
CA ASN A 138 -50.89 -42.72 -0.55
C ASN A 138 -50.22 -41.39 -0.93
N THR A 139 -49.01 -41.17 -0.44
CA THR A 139 -48.28 -39.90 -0.59
C THR A 139 -47.80 -39.65 -2.02
N HIS A 140 -47.30 -40.66 -2.73
CA HIS A 140 -46.76 -40.47 -4.08
C HIS A 140 -47.86 -40.16 -5.10
N GLN A 141 -48.98 -40.87 -5.01
CA GLN A 141 -50.20 -40.59 -5.79
C GLN A 141 -50.70 -39.17 -5.53
N ALA A 142 -50.65 -38.71 -4.29
CA ALA A 142 -51.13 -37.39 -3.92
C ALA A 142 -50.25 -36.25 -4.46
N ILE A 143 -48.92 -36.44 -4.48
CA ILE A 143 -48.00 -35.50 -5.14
C ILE A 143 -48.29 -35.45 -6.65
N ASP A 144 -48.45 -36.59 -7.33
CA ASP A 144 -48.79 -36.62 -8.76
C ASP A 144 -50.14 -35.94 -9.06
N PHE A 145 -51.15 -36.16 -8.21
CA PHE A 145 -52.43 -35.45 -8.30
C PHE A 145 -52.24 -33.93 -8.20
N LEU A 146 -51.44 -33.47 -7.24
CA LEU A 146 -51.18 -32.05 -7.00
C LEU A 146 -50.45 -31.40 -8.18
N LEU A 147 -49.44 -32.08 -8.74
CA LEU A 147 -48.74 -31.60 -9.94
C LEU A 147 -49.73 -31.32 -11.09
N LYS A 148 -50.58 -32.30 -11.40
CA LYS A 148 -51.53 -32.22 -12.52
C LYS A 148 -52.69 -31.25 -12.29
N ASN A 149 -53.26 -31.25 -11.08
CA ASN A 149 -54.53 -30.58 -10.81
C ASN A 149 -54.38 -29.20 -10.16
N ILE A 150 -53.21 -28.88 -9.60
CA ILE A 150 -52.94 -27.59 -8.96
C ILE A 150 -51.86 -26.81 -9.72
N PHE A 151 -50.65 -27.36 -9.89
CA PHE A 151 -49.55 -26.62 -10.49
C PHE A 151 -49.59 -26.53 -12.03
N GLU A 152 -50.08 -27.57 -12.71
CA GLU A 152 -50.19 -27.61 -14.17
C GLU A 152 -51.56 -27.15 -14.67
N ASN A 153 -52.57 -27.11 -13.80
CA ASN A 153 -53.91 -26.69 -14.15
C ASN A 153 -54.04 -25.17 -14.04
N GLN A 154 -54.02 -24.49 -15.19
CA GLN A 154 -54.16 -23.04 -15.24
C GLN A 154 -55.51 -22.55 -14.66
N ALA A 155 -56.57 -23.36 -14.73
CA ALA A 155 -57.87 -23.06 -14.12
C ALA A 155 -57.84 -23.10 -12.58
N ALA A 156 -56.81 -23.69 -11.97
CA ALA A 156 -56.59 -23.68 -10.52
C ALA A 156 -55.95 -22.37 -10.02
N GLY A 157 -55.54 -21.47 -10.92
CA GLY A 157 -55.00 -20.15 -10.59
C GLY A 157 -53.49 -20.09 -10.37
N ALA A 158 -52.75 -21.13 -10.76
CA ALA A 158 -51.30 -21.18 -10.67
C ALA A 158 -50.65 -20.11 -11.58
N THR A 159 -49.57 -19.52 -11.09
CA THR A 159 -48.80 -18.49 -11.77
C THR A 159 -47.65 -19.15 -12.54
N ALA A 160 -47.52 -18.85 -13.83
CA ALA A 160 -46.54 -19.52 -14.71
C ALA A 160 -45.09 -19.38 -14.23
N ASP A 161 -44.69 -18.17 -13.81
CA ASP A 161 -43.32 -17.82 -13.41
C ASP A 161 -43.11 -17.76 -11.88
N ALA A 162 -44.07 -18.26 -11.08
CA ALA A 162 -43.91 -18.26 -9.63
C ALA A 162 -42.95 -19.35 -9.15
N THR A 163 -42.28 -19.08 -8.03
CA THR A 163 -41.58 -20.13 -7.29
C THR A 163 -42.61 -21.08 -6.67
N LYS A 164 -42.54 -22.36 -7.01
CA LYS A 164 -43.49 -23.38 -6.59
C LYS A 164 -42.98 -24.06 -5.32
N VAL A 165 -43.78 -24.00 -4.25
CA VAL A 165 -43.44 -24.57 -2.95
C VAL A 165 -44.51 -25.58 -2.53
N LEU A 166 -44.08 -26.74 -2.07
CA LEU A 166 -44.93 -27.81 -1.56
C LEU A 166 -44.57 -28.09 -0.10
N VAL A 167 -45.55 -28.00 0.80
CA VAL A 167 -45.40 -28.37 2.21
C VAL A 167 -46.20 -29.63 2.47
N ILE A 168 -45.51 -30.74 2.71
CA ILE A 168 -46.12 -32.05 2.99
C ILE A 168 -46.21 -32.22 4.51
N ILE A 169 -47.39 -32.54 5.04
CA ILE A 169 -47.61 -32.77 6.47
C ILE A 169 -48.20 -34.17 6.62
N THR A 170 -47.52 -35.07 7.33
CA THR A 170 -47.95 -36.48 7.46
C THR A 170 -47.48 -37.11 8.77
N ASP A 171 -48.28 -38.03 9.33
CA ASP A 171 -47.90 -38.87 10.48
C ASP A 171 -47.67 -40.34 10.13
N GLY A 172 -47.70 -40.66 8.83
CA GLY A 172 -47.56 -42.00 8.30
C GLY A 172 -46.45 -42.13 7.26
N ASN A 173 -45.90 -43.33 7.14
CA ASN A 173 -45.06 -43.66 5.99
C ASN A 173 -45.94 -43.77 4.73
N PRO A 174 -45.43 -43.39 3.54
CA PRO A 174 -46.13 -43.65 2.29
C PRO A 174 -46.55 -45.11 2.17
N SER A 175 -47.85 -45.34 1.94
CA SER A 175 -48.44 -46.66 1.71
C SER A 175 -48.27 -47.13 0.27
N ASP A 176 -47.93 -46.22 -0.64
CA ASP A 176 -47.66 -46.44 -2.05
C ASP A 176 -46.17 -46.28 -2.39
N THR A 177 -45.80 -46.55 -3.64
CA THR A 177 -44.41 -46.44 -4.11
C THR A 177 -44.32 -45.52 -5.32
N ASP A 178 -43.19 -44.80 -5.44
CA ASP A 178 -43.01 -43.82 -6.50
C ASP A 178 -42.86 -44.41 -7.91
N LYS A 179 -42.64 -45.74 -8.03
CA LYS A 179 -42.34 -46.42 -9.29
C LYS A 179 -43.37 -46.16 -10.40
N ARG A 180 -44.63 -45.91 -10.03
CA ARG A 180 -45.74 -45.70 -10.97
C ARG A 180 -46.00 -44.23 -11.28
N PHE A 181 -45.61 -43.31 -10.40
CA PHE A 181 -46.05 -41.92 -10.43
C PHE A 181 -44.94 -40.95 -10.83
N ASN A 182 -43.67 -41.32 -10.64
CA ASN A 182 -42.52 -40.45 -10.90
C ASN A 182 -42.67 -39.07 -10.20
N SER A 183 -43.25 -39.07 -9.01
CA SER A 183 -43.70 -37.88 -8.31
C SER A 183 -42.54 -37.01 -7.82
N ILE A 184 -41.42 -37.62 -7.42
CA ILE A 184 -40.25 -36.90 -6.90
C ILE A 184 -39.46 -36.27 -8.06
N ASN A 185 -39.07 -37.06 -9.07
CA ASN A 185 -38.37 -36.52 -10.23
C ASN A 185 -39.24 -35.53 -11.00
N GLY A 186 -40.53 -35.83 -11.19
CA GLY A 186 -41.47 -34.92 -11.85
C GLY A 186 -41.69 -33.60 -11.09
N SER A 187 -41.41 -33.57 -9.79
CA SER A 187 -41.37 -32.33 -9.00
C SER A 187 -40.03 -31.60 -9.14
N ASP A 188 -38.92 -32.34 -9.18
CA ASP A 188 -37.56 -31.78 -9.37
C ASP A 188 -37.40 -31.16 -10.77
N ASP A 189 -37.88 -31.82 -11.83
CA ASP A 189 -37.87 -31.32 -13.21
C ASP A 189 -38.65 -30.00 -13.35
N LYS A 190 -39.61 -29.76 -12.44
CA LYS A 190 -40.44 -28.55 -12.39
C LYS A 190 -39.96 -27.53 -11.36
N ASN A 191 -38.77 -27.73 -10.78
CA ASN A 191 -38.16 -26.86 -9.78
C ASN A 191 -39.05 -26.60 -8.55
N ILE A 192 -39.83 -27.60 -8.12
CA ILE A 192 -40.72 -27.46 -6.95
C ILE A 192 -39.92 -27.72 -5.68
N ILE A 193 -39.89 -26.73 -4.78
CA ILE A 193 -39.25 -26.81 -3.47
C ILE A 193 -40.18 -27.54 -2.51
N ARG A 194 -39.76 -28.69 -1.99
CA ARG A 194 -40.57 -29.55 -1.12
C ARG A 194 -40.05 -29.54 0.31
N PHE A 195 -40.88 -29.11 1.23
CA PHE A 195 -40.70 -29.24 2.68
C PHE A 195 -41.57 -30.38 3.20
N VAL A 196 -41.03 -31.19 4.10
CA VAL A 196 -41.74 -32.35 4.64
C VAL A 196 -41.75 -32.26 6.15
N ILE A 197 -42.94 -32.34 6.74
CA ILE A 197 -43.19 -32.31 8.18
C ILE A 197 -43.75 -33.67 8.56
N GLY A 198 -42.92 -34.46 9.24
CA GLY A 198 -43.30 -35.73 9.85
C GLY A 198 -43.76 -35.51 11.28
N VAL A 199 -44.87 -36.13 11.66
CA VAL A 199 -45.42 -36.07 13.02
C VAL A 199 -45.44 -37.46 13.64
N LYS A 200 -45.15 -37.57 14.94
CA LYS A 200 -45.04 -38.85 15.68
C LYS A 200 -43.89 -39.73 15.16
N ASN A 201 -44.09 -41.05 15.15
CA ASN A 201 -43.11 -42.05 14.79
C ASN A 201 -43.20 -42.40 13.29
N VAL A 202 -42.47 -41.66 12.46
CA VAL A 202 -42.34 -41.92 11.02
C VAL A 202 -40.89 -42.27 10.66
N ASP A 203 -40.69 -43.08 9.62
CA ASP A 203 -39.34 -43.43 9.15
C ASP A 203 -38.71 -42.21 8.48
N LEU A 204 -37.74 -41.63 9.18
CA LEU A 204 -37.02 -40.43 8.74
C LEU A 204 -36.36 -40.63 7.37
N THR A 205 -35.93 -41.85 7.03
CA THR A 205 -35.30 -42.15 5.73
C THR A 205 -36.30 -42.01 4.59
N LYS A 206 -37.53 -42.49 4.81
CA LYS A 206 -38.62 -42.37 3.83
C LYS A 206 -39.08 -40.93 3.71
N LEU A 207 -39.22 -40.20 4.82
CA LEU A 207 -39.58 -38.78 4.80
C LEU A 207 -38.57 -37.92 4.05
N LYS A 208 -37.28 -38.10 4.34
CA LYS A 208 -36.18 -37.38 3.67
C LYS A 208 -36.17 -37.64 2.16
N SER A 209 -36.69 -38.78 1.71
CA SER A 209 -36.76 -39.09 0.27
C SER A 209 -37.75 -38.17 -0.47
N LEU A 210 -38.76 -37.63 0.22
CA LEU A 210 -39.78 -36.75 -0.35
C LEU A 210 -39.32 -35.28 -0.45
N ALA A 211 -38.42 -34.85 0.44
CA ALA A 211 -37.93 -33.47 0.52
C ALA A 211 -36.94 -33.10 -0.60
N SER A 212 -36.91 -31.82 -0.98
CA SER A 212 -35.89 -31.29 -1.89
C SER A 212 -34.53 -31.15 -1.19
N LYS A 213 -33.43 -31.14 -1.95
CA LYS A 213 -32.08 -30.95 -1.41
C LYS A 213 -31.90 -29.51 -0.83
N PRO A 214 -31.11 -29.31 0.25
CA PRO A 214 -30.52 -30.33 1.12
C PRO A 214 -31.61 -30.97 2.03
N LYS A 215 -31.71 -32.30 1.96
CA LYS A 215 -32.81 -33.08 2.57
C LYS A 215 -32.90 -32.92 4.09
N GLU A 216 -31.74 -32.81 4.74
CA GLU A 216 -31.62 -32.61 6.19
C GLU A 216 -32.24 -31.31 6.65
N ASN A 217 -32.12 -30.25 5.86
CA ASN A 217 -32.72 -28.97 6.23
C ASN A 217 -34.21 -28.99 5.93
N ASN A 218 -34.65 -29.60 4.83
CA ASN A 218 -36.03 -29.50 4.34
C ASN A 218 -36.99 -30.56 4.90
N THR A 219 -36.52 -31.38 5.83
CA THR A 219 -37.32 -32.37 6.55
C THR A 219 -37.39 -31.98 8.02
N PHE A 220 -38.59 -31.90 8.57
CA PHE A 220 -38.84 -31.58 9.97
C PHE A 220 -39.55 -32.77 10.62
N LEU A 221 -39.11 -33.19 11.80
CA LEU A 221 -39.75 -34.25 12.57
C LEU A 221 -40.19 -33.67 13.92
N ILE A 222 -41.46 -33.81 14.25
CA ILE A 222 -42.05 -33.39 15.53
C ILE A 222 -42.69 -34.57 16.23
N GLN A 223 -42.60 -34.57 17.57
CA GLN A 223 -43.10 -35.65 18.40
C GLN A 223 -44.64 -35.72 18.41
N ASP A 224 -45.28 -34.55 18.35
CA ASP A 224 -46.73 -34.40 18.34
C ASP A 224 -47.14 -33.16 17.54
N TYR A 225 -48.45 -33.00 17.34
CA TYR A 225 -49.03 -31.89 16.60
C TYR A 225 -48.95 -30.54 17.33
N ASP A 226 -48.62 -30.50 18.63
CA ASP A 226 -48.39 -29.23 19.34
C ASP A 226 -47.02 -28.64 18.98
N GLY A 227 -46.06 -29.49 18.60
CA GLY A 227 -44.76 -29.12 18.02
C GLY A 227 -44.84 -28.36 16.69
N LEU A 228 -45.99 -28.36 15.99
CA LEU A 228 -46.20 -27.58 14.77
C LEU A 228 -46.00 -26.07 14.98
N LYS A 229 -46.26 -25.56 16.20
CA LYS A 229 -45.97 -24.16 16.57
C LYS A 229 -44.49 -23.83 16.49
N GLY A 230 -43.60 -24.76 16.87
CA GLY A 230 -42.15 -24.54 16.76
C GLY A 230 -41.62 -24.66 15.34
N ILE A 231 -42.29 -25.45 14.48
CA ILE A 231 -41.99 -25.52 13.05
C ILE A 231 -42.41 -24.24 12.34
N LEU A 232 -43.49 -23.60 12.78
CA LEU A 232 -44.04 -22.38 12.18
C LEU A 232 -42.96 -21.33 11.95
N ASP A 233 -42.18 -20.98 12.98
CA ASP A 233 -41.12 -19.97 12.89
C ASP A 233 -39.99 -20.37 11.91
N ASN A 234 -39.65 -21.66 11.83
CA ASN A 234 -38.58 -22.15 10.97
C ASN A 234 -39.03 -22.19 9.50
N LEU A 235 -40.23 -22.72 9.25
CA LEU A 235 -40.83 -22.78 7.93
C LEU A 235 -41.11 -21.36 7.40
N GLN A 236 -41.57 -20.44 8.24
CA GLN A 236 -41.71 -19.03 7.90
C GLN A 236 -40.40 -18.41 7.45
N LYS A 237 -39.31 -18.58 8.21
CA LYS A 237 -37.97 -18.06 7.82
C LYS A 237 -37.55 -18.56 6.44
N LYS A 238 -37.82 -19.83 6.14
CA LYS A 238 -37.50 -20.41 4.83
C LYS A 238 -38.39 -19.87 3.71
N ILE A 239 -39.68 -19.69 3.97
CA ILE A 239 -40.61 -19.10 3.01
C ILE A 239 -40.24 -17.63 2.75
N PHE A 240 -39.84 -16.88 3.77
CA PHE A 240 -39.36 -15.50 3.60
C PHE A 240 -38.06 -15.39 2.80
N ASN A 241 -37.12 -16.34 2.96
CA ASN A 241 -35.92 -16.41 2.11
C ASN A 241 -36.27 -16.65 0.63
N ILE A 242 -37.38 -17.34 0.36
CA ILE A 242 -37.87 -17.59 -1.00
C ILE A 242 -38.57 -16.34 -1.56
N GLU A 243 -39.32 -15.63 -0.71
CA GLU A 243 -40.05 -14.40 -1.05
C GLU A 243 -39.13 -13.18 -1.23
N GLY A 244 -38.00 -13.13 -0.53
CA GLY A 244 -37.11 -11.96 -0.47
C GLY A 244 -37.54 -10.91 0.56
N SER A 245 -38.28 -11.31 1.60
CA SER A 245 -38.89 -10.42 2.62
C SER A 245 -38.02 -10.25 3.88
N LYS A 246 -38.31 -9.18 4.67
CA LYS A 246 -37.55 -8.56 5.79
C LYS A 246 -36.83 -9.44 6.81
N THR A 247 -37.13 -10.74 6.90
CA THR A 247 -36.55 -11.66 7.89
C THR A 247 -35.54 -12.65 7.33
N ALA A 248 -35.17 -12.51 6.05
CA ALA A 248 -34.10 -13.27 5.43
C ALA A 248 -32.71 -12.73 5.84
N LEU A 249 -32.22 -13.19 7.00
CA LEU A 249 -30.83 -13.06 7.39
C LEU A 249 -29.89 -13.68 6.33
N ALA A 250 -29.09 -12.84 5.68
CA ALA A 250 -27.69 -13.02 5.22
C ALA A 250 -27.26 -14.29 4.44
N GLY A 251 -28.14 -15.24 4.20
CA GLY A 251 -27.82 -16.51 3.55
C GLY A 251 -27.87 -16.37 2.04
N ASN A 252 -26.75 -15.94 1.44
CA ASN A 252 -26.49 -15.90 -0.01
C ASN A 252 -26.86 -14.60 -0.75
N LEU A 253 -26.24 -13.48 -0.34
CA LEU A 253 -26.26 -12.24 -1.12
C LEU A 253 -25.37 -12.40 -2.36
N THR A 254 -25.87 -11.94 -3.50
CA THR A 254 -25.15 -11.91 -4.78
C THR A 254 -24.73 -10.48 -5.12
N LYS A 255 -25.69 -9.61 -5.45
CA LYS A 255 -25.46 -8.21 -5.87
C LYS A 255 -26.30 -7.19 -5.11
N GLU A 256 -27.16 -7.61 -4.19
CA GLU A 256 -28.02 -6.75 -3.37
C GLU A 256 -27.21 -5.71 -2.59
N MET A 257 -25.99 -6.06 -2.20
CA MET A 257 -25.05 -5.19 -1.48
C MET A 257 -23.77 -4.95 -2.29
N SER A 258 -23.82 -5.01 -3.62
CA SER A 258 -22.61 -5.08 -4.47
C SER A 258 -21.63 -3.93 -4.22
N GLN A 259 -22.14 -2.70 -4.10
CA GLN A 259 -21.33 -1.48 -3.99
C GLN A 259 -20.27 -1.35 -5.10
N SER A 260 -20.59 -1.78 -6.32
CA SER A 260 -19.65 -1.74 -7.46
C SER A 260 -19.23 -0.32 -7.82
N GLY A 261 -17.92 -0.06 -7.93
CA GLY A 261 -17.37 1.30 -7.98
C GLY A 261 -16.94 1.83 -6.62
N PHE A 262 -16.76 0.94 -5.63
CA PHE A 262 -16.06 1.22 -4.38
C PHE A 262 -14.57 1.55 -4.62
N SER A 263 -13.99 0.96 -5.66
CA SER A 263 -12.71 1.34 -6.23
C SER A 263 -12.83 1.29 -7.77
N ALA A 264 -11.96 2.00 -8.49
CA ALA A 264 -12.02 2.06 -9.95
C ALA A 264 -10.63 2.29 -10.54
N VAL A 265 -10.36 1.65 -11.68
CA VAL A 265 -9.14 1.85 -12.48
C VAL A 265 -9.49 1.90 -13.97
N TYR A 266 -8.70 2.63 -14.74
CA TYR A 266 -8.90 2.81 -16.18
C TYR A 266 -7.75 2.25 -17.01
N ASP A 267 -8.09 1.25 -17.82
CA ASP A 267 -7.51 0.95 -19.14
C ASP A 267 -8.67 0.46 -20.04
N THR A 268 -9.24 -0.70 -19.71
CA THR A 268 -10.69 -0.93 -19.73
C THR A 268 -11.26 -0.50 -18.36
N LEU A 269 -12.47 0.06 -18.28
CA LEU A 269 -13.04 0.45 -16.99
C LEU A 269 -13.30 -0.79 -16.14
N VAL A 270 -12.57 -0.92 -15.04
CA VAL A 270 -12.75 -1.99 -14.05
C VAL A 270 -13.15 -1.38 -12.71
N LEU A 271 -14.25 -1.89 -12.15
CA LEU A 271 -14.84 -1.41 -10.91
C LEU A 271 -14.75 -2.48 -9.83
N GLY A 272 -14.27 -2.10 -8.65
CA GLY A 272 -14.28 -2.97 -7.47
C GLY A 272 -15.65 -2.98 -6.79
N SER A 273 -16.12 -4.17 -6.43
CA SER A 273 -17.47 -4.41 -5.89
C SER A 273 -17.37 -5.26 -4.63
N VAL A 274 -17.19 -4.59 -3.49
CA VAL A 274 -16.78 -5.19 -2.21
C VAL A 274 -17.85 -6.06 -1.57
N GLY A 275 -19.13 -5.74 -1.74
CA GLY A 275 -20.20 -6.45 -1.05
C GLY A 275 -20.84 -7.58 -1.87
N SER A 276 -20.37 -7.79 -3.11
CA SER A 276 -20.82 -8.91 -3.93
C SER A 276 -20.50 -10.26 -3.30
N ASN A 277 -21.38 -11.24 -3.53
CA ASN A 277 -21.19 -12.64 -3.17
C ASN A 277 -20.90 -12.84 -1.66
N ASN A 278 -21.80 -12.33 -0.81
CA ASN A 278 -21.62 -12.27 0.65
C ASN A 278 -20.30 -11.60 1.06
N TRP A 279 -20.05 -10.39 0.57
CA TRP A 279 -18.83 -9.63 0.87
C TRP A 279 -17.51 -10.34 0.57
N ARG A 280 -17.53 -11.45 -0.17
CA ARG A 280 -16.32 -12.01 -0.79
C ARG A 280 -15.68 -10.95 -1.68
N GLY A 281 -16.52 -10.21 -2.41
CA GLY A 281 -16.13 -9.18 -3.34
C GLY A 281 -15.93 -9.71 -4.76
N SER A 282 -15.80 -8.79 -5.71
CA SER A 282 -15.63 -9.06 -7.14
C SER A 282 -15.10 -7.81 -7.84
N LEU A 283 -14.64 -7.96 -9.08
CA LEU A 283 -14.43 -6.83 -9.99
C LEU A 283 -15.45 -6.91 -11.14
N PHE A 284 -15.82 -5.77 -11.72
CA PHE A 284 -16.67 -5.69 -12.89
C PHE A 284 -15.95 -4.93 -14.00
N GLU A 285 -15.71 -5.62 -15.11
CA GLU A 285 -15.24 -5.03 -16.35
C GLU A 285 -16.43 -4.46 -17.13
N THR A 286 -16.38 -3.18 -17.47
CA THR A 286 -17.43 -2.46 -18.21
C THR A 286 -16.90 -1.99 -19.57
N GLU A 287 -17.50 -2.46 -20.65
CA GLU A 287 -17.18 -2.04 -22.03
C GLU A 287 -18.27 -1.10 -22.58
N GLY A 288 -17.98 0.21 -22.61
CA GLY A 288 -18.84 1.20 -23.29
C GLY A 288 -20.24 1.37 -22.67
N GLN A 289 -21.15 2.03 -23.41
CA GLN A 289 -22.50 2.41 -22.97
C GLN A 289 -23.51 1.24 -22.97
N ARG A 290 -23.11 -0.04 -22.96
CA ARG A 290 -24.04 -1.18 -23.01
C ARG A 290 -23.80 -2.21 -21.89
N SER A 291 -24.90 -2.45 -21.17
CA SER A 291 -25.39 -3.54 -20.31
C SER A 291 -24.72 -4.92 -20.20
N GLU A 292 -23.57 -5.22 -20.83
CA GLU A 292 -22.86 -6.49 -20.63
C GLU A 292 -21.68 -6.29 -19.69
N GLU A 293 -21.94 -6.37 -18.39
CA GLU A 293 -20.91 -6.34 -17.36
C GLU A 293 -20.33 -7.73 -17.16
N ARG A 294 -19.00 -7.83 -17.23
CA ARG A 294 -18.32 -9.09 -16.93
C ARG A 294 -17.85 -9.08 -15.48
N GLU A 295 -18.41 -9.99 -14.69
CA GLU A 295 -17.98 -10.20 -13.32
C GLU A 295 -16.71 -11.05 -13.27
N ILE A 296 -15.71 -10.56 -12.55
CA ILE A 296 -14.41 -11.19 -12.33
C ILE A 296 -14.37 -11.60 -10.86
N GLN A 297 -14.26 -12.90 -10.62
CA GLN A 297 -14.34 -13.48 -9.29
C GLN A 297 -13.14 -14.39 -8.99
N ASP A 298 -12.83 -14.54 -7.71
CA ASP A 298 -12.07 -15.68 -7.20
C ASP A 298 -12.97 -16.50 -6.26
N PRO A 299 -13.58 -17.61 -6.73
CA PRO A 299 -14.46 -18.44 -5.90
C PRO A 299 -13.76 -19.07 -4.69
N THR A 300 -12.43 -19.16 -4.71
CA THR A 300 -11.64 -19.74 -3.62
C THR A 300 -11.45 -18.77 -2.45
N LEU A 301 -11.77 -17.49 -2.64
CA LEU A 301 -11.67 -16.49 -1.60
C LEU A 301 -12.81 -16.65 -0.59
N ASP A 302 -12.50 -16.52 0.69
CA ASP A 302 -13.49 -16.59 1.75
C ASP A 302 -14.53 -15.47 1.64
N LYS A 303 -15.72 -15.72 2.18
CA LYS A 303 -16.71 -14.66 2.38
C LYS A 303 -16.15 -13.57 3.29
N ASP A 304 -16.73 -12.37 3.23
CA ASP A 304 -16.31 -11.22 4.05
C ASP A 304 -14.85 -10.75 3.84
N SER A 305 -14.26 -11.07 2.67
CA SER A 305 -12.88 -10.73 2.30
C SER A 305 -12.69 -9.32 1.72
N TYR A 306 -13.77 -8.73 1.18
CA TYR A 306 -13.79 -7.42 0.52
C TYR A 306 -12.87 -7.31 -0.71
N MET A 307 -12.81 -8.32 -1.57
CA MET A 307 -12.11 -8.18 -2.86
C MET A 307 -12.71 -7.03 -3.68
N GLY A 308 -11.85 -6.23 -4.30
CA GLY A 308 -12.25 -4.99 -4.98
C GLY A 308 -12.29 -3.77 -4.06
N TYR A 309 -11.77 -3.86 -2.83
CA TYR A 309 -11.63 -2.69 -1.95
C TYR A 309 -10.67 -1.66 -2.54
N SER A 310 -9.57 -2.15 -3.12
CA SER A 310 -8.61 -1.36 -3.90
C SER A 310 -8.33 -2.08 -5.21
N VAL A 311 -8.03 -1.31 -6.27
CA VAL A 311 -7.64 -1.82 -7.58
C VAL A 311 -6.50 -0.99 -8.15
N ALA A 312 -5.55 -1.64 -8.79
CA ALA A 312 -4.48 -0.99 -9.54
C ALA A 312 -4.20 -1.75 -10.82
N VAL A 313 -3.75 -1.03 -11.86
CA VAL A 313 -3.35 -1.62 -13.14
C VAL A 313 -1.86 -1.37 -13.37
N GLY A 314 -1.13 -2.42 -13.73
CA GLY A 314 0.25 -2.34 -14.19
C GLY A 314 0.39 -2.89 -15.60
N LYS A 315 1.57 -2.72 -16.20
CA LYS A 315 1.89 -3.20 -17.54
C LYS A 315 3.22 -3.95 -17.50
N LYS A 316 3.35 -5.08 -18.19
CA LYS A 316 4.62 -5.82 -18.32
C LYS A 316 4.71 -6.48 -19.69
N ASN A 317 5.72 -6.12 -20.49
CA ASN A 317 5.90 -6.62 -21.86
C ASN A 317 4.62 -6.50 -22.70
N GLU A 318 4.01 -5.32 -22.72
CA GLU A 318 2.72 -5.04 -23.39
C GLU A 318 1.47 -5.73 -22.81
N ASN A 319 1.61 -6.60 -21.80
CA ASN A 319 0.46 -7.23 -21.14
C ASN A 319 0.03 -6.44 -19.91
N LEU A 320 -1.29 -6.31 -19.71
CA LEU A 320 -1.86 -5.64 -18.56
C LEU A 320 -1.99 -6.60 -17.37
N LEU A 321 -1.61 -6.11 -16.20
CA LEU A 321 -1.68 -6.80 -14.92
C LEU A 321 -2.66 -6.07 -14.03
N TYR A 322 -3.66 -6.78 -13.51
CA TYR A 322 -4.69 -6.19 -12.66
C TYR A 322 -4.53 -6.68 -11.24
N PHE A 323 -4.32 -5.76 -10.31
CA PHE A 323 -4.16 -6.04 -8.90
C PHE A 323 -5.43 -5.63 -8.16
N THR A 324 -5.90 -6.47 -7.25
CA THR A 324 -7.00 -6.12 -6.33
C THR A 324 -6.69 -6.50 -4.90
N GLY A 325 -7.02 -5.59 -3.98
CA GLY A 325 -6.96 -5.82 -2.55
C GLY A 325 -8.24 -6.43 -2.00
N ALA A 326 -8.05 -7.38 -1.08
CA ALA A 326 -9.07 -8.00 -0.25
C ALA A 326 -8.62 -7.89 1.23
N PRO A 327 -8.67 -6.69 1.83
CA PRO A 327 -7.99 -6.38 3.09
C PRO A 327 -8.58 -7.08 4.32
N ARG A 328 -9.75 -7.73 4.20
CA ARG A 328 -10.37 -8.52 5.27
C ARG A 328 -10.22 -10.03 5.11
N SER A 329 -9.65 -10.49 3.99
CA SER A 329 -9.43 -11.92 3.76
C SER A 329 -8.65 -12.56 4.90
N GLU A 330 -9.20 -13.62 5.50
CA GLU A 330 -8.67 -14.33 6.67
C GLU A 330 -8.29 -13.38 7.83
N HIS A 331 -8.91 -12.21 7.91
CA HIS A 331 -8.57 -11.10 8.82
C HIS A 331 -7.13 -10.56 8.70
N MET A 332 -6.30 -11.07 7.79
CA MET A 332 -4.91 -10.62 7.58
C MET A 332 -4.80 -9.66 6.38
N GLY A 333 -5.70 -9.82 5.41
CA GLY A 333 -5.66 -9.12 4.13
C GLY A 333 -4.88 -9.87 3.06
N ARG A 334 -5.32 -9.74 1.81
CA ARG A 334 -4.72 -10.42 0.66
C ARG A 334 -4.77 -9.52 -0.57
N ILE A 335 -3.86 -9.75 -1.52
CA ILE A 335 -3.87 -9.16 -2.86
C ILE A 335 -3.97 -10.29 -3.87
N LEU A 336 -4.77 -10.09 -4.90
CA LEU A 336 -4.87 -10.98 -6.04
C LEU A 336 -4.33 -10.26 -7.27
N LEU A 337 -3.47 -10.95 -8.01
CA LEU A 337 -3.07 -10.54 -9.35
C LEU A 337 -3.88 -11.35 -10.36
N PHE A 338 -4.62 -10.64 -11.20
CA PHE A 338 -5.33 -11.19 -12.33
C PHE A 338 -4.56 -10.96 -13.63
N ASN A 339 -4.54 -12.00 -14.46
CA ASN A 339 -4.13 -11.91 -15.86
C ASN A 339 -5.39 -11.97 -16.75
N LYS A 340 -5.41 -11.14 -17.79
CA LYS A 340 -6.47 -11.14 -18.80
C LYS A 340 -5.90 -11.67 -20.11
N VAL A 341 -6.41 -12.82 -20.56
CA VAL A 341 -6.10 -13.38 -21.88
C VAL A 341 -7.38 -13.35 -22.71
N ASN A 342 -7.42 -12.48 -23.72
CA ASN A 342 -8.62 -12.13 -24.49
C ASN A 342 -9.76 -11.63 -23.57
N ILE A 343 -10.77 -12.46 -23.30
CA ILE A 343 -11.93 -12.16 -22.44
C ILE A 343 -11.88 -12.91 -21.10
N ASN A 344 -10.94 -13.83 -20.93
CA ASN A 344 -10.87 -14.69 -19.76
C ASN A 344 -9.92 -14.12 -18.73
N TRP A 345 -10.42 -14.09 -17.49
CA TRP A 345 -9.72 -13.60 -16.32
C TRP A 345 -9.28 -14.77 -15.44
N THR A 346 -8.00 -14.84 -15.10
CA THR A 346 -7.47 -15.89 -14.23
C THR A 346 -6.61 -15.29 -13.13
N VAL A 347 -6.69 -15.87 -11.93
CA VAL A 347 -5.82 -15.47 -10.82
C VAL A 347 -4.42 -16.03 -11.08
N ALA A 348 -3.46 -15.16 -11.35
CA ALA A 348 -2.07 -15.53 -11.58
C ALA A 348 -1.30 -15.69 -10.25
N GLN A 349 -1.57 -14.83 -9.26
CA GLN A 349 -0.87 -14.86 -7.98
C GLN A 349 -1.74 -14.37 -6.83
N ARG A 350 -1.44 -14.86 -5.62
CA ARG A 350 -2.02 -14.39 -4.35
C ARG A 350 -0.90 -14.01 -3.39
N LEU A 351 -1.01 -12.84 -2.77
CA LEU A 351 -0.07 -12.35 -1.76
C LEU A 351 -0.84 -12.10 -0.47
N SER A 352 -0.44 -12.76 0.63
CA SER A 352 -1.07 -12.60 1.93
C SER A 352 -0.33 -11.61 2.81
N GLY A 353 -1.07 -10.87 3.63
CA GLY A 353 -0.52 -10.03 4.70
C GLY A 353 0.06 -10.84 5.84
N GLU A 354 0.90 -10.21 6.66
CA GLU A 354 1.66 -10.87 7.74
C GLU A 354 1.02 -10.69 9.13
N GLN A 355 0.12 -9.71 9.29
CA GLN A 355 -0.45 -9.35 10.59
C GLN A 355 -1.97 -9.23 10.49
N MET A 356 -2.68 -9.92 11.38
CA MET A 356 -4.13 -9.79 11.53
C MET A 356 -4.53 -8.35 11.83
N GLY A 357 -5.61 -7.88 11.22
CA GLY A 357 -6.12 -6.53 11.38
C GLY A 357 -5.28 -5.43 10.73
N SER A 358 -4.15 -5.77 10.09
CA SER A 358 -3.28 -4.78 9.44
C SER A 358 -3.91 -4.09 8.22
N TYR A 359 -4.98 -4.68 7.70
CA TYR A 359 -5.70 -4.22 6.52
C TYR A 359 -4.80 -4.22 5.26
N PHE A 360 -3.94 -5.24 5.15
CA PHE A 360 -3.02 -5.40 4.02
C PHE A 360 -3.77 -5.49 2.68
N GLY A 361 -3.38 -4.65 1.73
CA GLY A 361 -4.09 -4.51 0.45
C GLY A 361 -5.17 -3.44 0.46
N ALA A 362 -5.27 -2.61 1.50
CA ALA A 362 -6.23 -1.52 1.55
C ALA A 362 -5.98 -0.44 0.49
N GLU A 363 -4.73 -0.26 0.07
CA GLU A 363 -4.30 0.70 -0.94
C GLU A 363 -3.27 0.03 -1.86
N LEU A 364 -3.39 0.27 -3.17
CA LEU A 364 -2.51 -0.29 -4.18
C LEU A 364 -2.06 0.81 -5.15
N CYS A 365 -0.77 0.84 -5.48
CA CYS A 365 -0.24 1.74 -6.49
C CYS A 365 0.82 1.02 -7.34
N SER A 366 0.62 0.97 -8.66
CA SER A 366 1.63 0.56 -9.63
C SER A 366 2.58 1.72 -9.91
N VAL A 367 3.88 1.41 -10.00
CA VAL A 367 4.94 2.39 -10.26
C VAL A 367 5.86 1.85 -11.34
N ASP A 368 5.98 2.62 -12.41
CA ASP A 368 6.99 2.51 -13.48
C ASP A 368 8.01 3.61 -13.18
N ILE A 369 9.13 3.24 -12.55
CA ILE A 369 10.06 4.20 -11.95
C ILE A 369 10.94 4.87 -13.00
N ASP A 370 11.37 4.12 -14.01
CA ASP A 370 12.30 4.58 -15.04
C ASP A 370 11.59 5.03 -16.33
N SER A 371 10.27 4.91 -16.37
CA SER A 371 9.43 5.29 -17.50
C SER A 371 9.71 4.48 -18.77
N ASP A 372 10.13 3.23 -18.64
CA ASP A 372 10.33 2.30 -19.76
C ASP A 372 9.00 1.74 -20.33
N GLY A 373 7.87 2.03 -19.67
CA GLY A 373 6.54 1.58 -20.05
C GLY A 373 6.12 0.25 -19.42
N ASN A 374 7.00 -0.38 -18.64
CA ASN A 374 6.70 -1.50 -17.76
C ASN A 374 6.56 -1.01 -16.32
N THR A 375 5.69 -1.67 -15.57
CA THR A 375 5.59 -1.47 -14.13
C THR A 375 6.72 -2.22 -13.45
N ASP A 376 7.53 -1.51 -12.68
CA ASP A 376 8.62 -2.07 -11.90
C ASP A 376 8.15 -2.53 -10.52
N PHE A 377 7.30 -1.72 -9.88
CA PHE A 377 6.89 -1.92 -8.50
C PHE A 377 5.37 -1.89 -8.32
N LEU A 378 4.88 -2.74 -7.43
CA LEU A 378 3.58 -2.62 -6.80
C LEU A 378 3.77 -2.21 -5.33
N LEU A 379 3.25 -1.06 -4.97
CA LEU A 379 3.18 -0.58 -3.60
C LEU A 379 1.87 -1.00 -2.97
N VAL A 380 1.94 -1.52 -1.74
CA VAL A 380 0.78 -2.05 -1.03
C VAL A 380 0.71 -1.44 0.37
N GLY A 381 -0.40 -0.76 0.65
CA GLY A 381 -0.70 -0.25 1.98
C GLY A 381 -1.28 -1.32 2.93
N ALA A 382 -0.76 -1.34 4.15
CA ALA A 382 -1.33 -1.99 5.33
C ALA A 382 -1.46 -0.93 6.44
N PRO A 383 -2.40 0.02 6.30
CA PRO A 383 -2.44 1.23 7.13
C PRO A 383 -2.68 0.94 8.62
N LEU A 384 -3.32 -0.18 8.95
CA LEU A 384 -3.62 -0.59 10.32
C LEU A 384 -2.57 -1.54 10.91
N PHE A 385 -1.49 -1.82 10.20
CA PHE A 385 -0.35 -2.56 10.75
C PHE A 385 0.13 -1.88 12.06
N HIS A 386 0.71 -2.62 12.98
CA HIS A 386 1.08 -2.10 14.29
C HIS A 386 2.39 -2.71 14.77
N GLN A 387 3.36 -1.85 15.09
CA GLN A 387 4.67 -2.22 15.63
C GLN A 387 5.27 -1.05 16.43
N PRO A 388 4.92 -0.90 17.72
CA PRO A 388 5.33 0.24 18.55
C PRO A 388 6.82 0.58 18.42
N PRO A 389 7.20 1.86 18.30
CA PRO A 389 6.35 3.06 18.30
C PRO A 389 5.74 3.39 16.93
N ARG A 390 6.04 2.57 15.91
CA ARG A 390 5.53 2.75 14.56
C ARG A 390 4.18 2.07 14.44
N GLU A 391 3.35 2.58 13.59
CA GLU A 391 2.16 1.82 13.22
C GLU A 391 2.16 1.72 11.68
N GLY A 392 1.17 1.19 10.97
CA GLY A 392 1.05 0.92 9.51
C GLY A 392 2.29 0.41 8.76
N ARG A 393 2.14 0.14 7.47
CA ARG A 393 3.26 -0.33 6.62
C ARG A 393 2.93 -0.15 5.14
N ILE A 394 3.95 0.18 4.34
CA ILE A 394 3.93 -0.05 2.89
C ILE A 394 4.85 -1.20 2.56
N TYR A 395 4.38 -2.09 1.70
CA TYR A 395 5.19 -3.14 1.11
C TYR A 395 5.54 -2.75 -0.32
N VAL A 396 6.80 -2.95 -0.72
CA VAL A 396 7.28 -2.70 -2.07
C VAL A 396 7.54 -4.05 -2.74
N TYR A 397 6.70 -4.40 -3.70
CA TYR A 397 6.88 -5.62 -4.49
C TYR A 397 7.51 -5.22 -5.80
N THR A 398 8.75 -5.66 -6.07
CA THR A 398 9.25 -5.57 -7.43
C THR A 398 8.53 -6.64 -8.25
N LEU A 399 8.23 -6.36 -9.52
CA LEU A 399 7.66 -7.32 -10.44
C LEU A 399 8.67 -8.41 -10.89
N THR A 400 9.71 -8.61 -10.08
CA THR A 400 10.74 -9.66 -10.13
C THR A 400 11.15 -10.28 -8.77
N ASP A 401 10.76 -9.73 -7.60
CA ASP A 401 10.75 -10.30 -6.20
C ASP A 401 10.75 -9.21 -5.08
N LYS A 402 10.36 -9.57 -3.84
CA LYS A 402 9.90 -8.69 -2.72
C LYS A 402 10.96 -7.93 -1.91
N VAL A 403 10.66 -6.71 -1.43
CA VAL A 403 11.24 -6.10 -0.21
C VAL A 403 10.21 -5.21 0.53
N GLY A 404 9.88 -5.50 1.79
CA GLY A 404 9.00 -4.65 2.62
C GLY A 404 9.77 -3.86 3.69
N ARG A 405 9.20 -2.75 4.21
CA ARG A 405 9.31 -2.24 5.61
C ARG A 405 8.53 -0.91 5.88
N THR A 406 8.49 -0.47 7.14
CA THR A 406 7.30 -0.16 8.00
C THR A 406 7.02 1.32 8.39
N GLY A 407 5.75 1.72 8.65
CA GLY A 407 5.31 3.01 9.27
C GLY A 407 3.81 3.37 9.01
N ARG A 408 3.10 4.23 9.80
CA ARG A 408 1.58 4.35 9.83
C ARG A 408 1.11 5.25 8.71
N PHE A 409 1.37 4.70 7.55
CA PHE A 409 1.80 5.36 6.33
C PHE A 409 1.38 4.41 5.20
N GLY A 410 0.81 4.97 4.14
CA GLY A 410 0.20 4.20 3.06
C GLY A 410 -1.31 4.06 3.13
N SER A 411 -2.00 5.00 3.80
CA SER A 411 -3.47 5.13 3.63
C SER A 411 -3.83 5.61 2.22
N SER A 412 -2.91 6.32 1.57
CA SER A 412 -2.98 6.71 0.17
C SER A 412 -1.57 6.70 -0.40
N ILE A 413 -1.40 6.20 -1.61
CA ILE A 413 -0.11 6.12 -2.29
C ILE A 413 -0.28 6.67 -3.71
N SER A 414 0.59 7.59 -4.12
CA SER A 414 0.57 8.13 -5.48
C SER A 414 1.96 8.05 -6.11
N SER A 415 2.03 7.44 -7.29
CA SER A 415 3.15 7.65 -8.20
C SER A 415 3.09 9.09 -8.72
N LEU A 416 4.15 9.83 -8.47
CA LEU A 416 4.36 11.18 -8.97
C LEU A 416 5.17 11.12 -10.26
N THR A 417 5.27 12.24 -10.95
CA THR A 417 6.34 12.41 -11.94
C THR A 417 7.69 12.60 -11.25
N ASP A 418 8.74 12.77 -12.03
CA ASP A 418 10.04 13.26 -11.56
C ASP A 418 9.91 14.67 -10.94
N LEU A 419 10.22 14.83 -9.65
CA LEU A 419 10.21 16.11 -8.93
C LEU A 419 11.59 16.75 -8.83
N ASN A 420 12.69 15.98 -8.93
CA ASN A 420 14.06 16.47 -8.72
C ASN A 420 14.85 16.65 -10.04
N GLY A 421 14.30 16.23 -11.17
CA GLY A 421 14.87 16.33 -12.49
C GLY A 421 15.96 15.29 -12.79
N ASP A 422 16.00 14.16 -12.06
CA ASP A 422 16.99 13.10 -12.26
C ASP A 422 16.59 12.06 -13.32
N GLY A 423 15.38 12.20 -13.88
CA GLY A 423 14.81 11.32 -14.90
C GLY A 423 14.08 10.11 -14.36
N LEU A 424 13.93 9.97 -13.04
CA LEU A 424 13.19 8.89 -12.39
C LEU A 424 11.89 9.43 -11.77
N LYS A 425 10.82 8.62 -11.76
CA LYS A 425 9.57 8.99 -11.08
C LYS A 425 9.74 8.94 -9.56
N ASP A 426 8.96 9.76 -8.85
CA ASP A 426 8.93 9.81 -7.39
C ASP A 426 7.63 9.25 -6.80
N VAL A 427 7.57 9.11 -5.48
CA VAL A 427 6.40 8.56 -4.77
C VAL A 427 6.00 9.45 -3.60
N ALA A 428 4.70 9.77 -3.51
CA ALA A 428 4.10 10.36 -2.32
C ALA A 428 3.32 9.34 -1.51
N VAL A 429 3.43 9.44 -0.20
CA VAL A 429 2.71 8.58 0.75
C VAL A 429 2.00 9.42 1.82
N GLY A 430 0.72 9.12 2.01
CA GLY A 430 -0.14 9.76 3.00
C GLY A 430 -0.11 9.06 4.36
N ALA A 431 -0.11 9.87 5.43
CA ALA A 431 -0.19 9.46 6.82
C ALA A 431 -1.18 10.37 7.59
N PRO A 432 -2.50 10.29 7.32
CA PRO A 432 -3.50 11.25 7.78
C PRO A 432 -3.76 11.22 9.28
N LEU A 433 -3.37 10.15 9.97
CA LEU A 433 -3.58 10.00 11.42
C LEU A 433 -2.36 10.46 12.24
N GLU A 434 -1.23 10.77 11.61
CA GLU A 434 -0.05 11.33 12.31
C GLU A 434 -0.32 12.73 12.89
N ASP A 435 0.55 13.16 13.79
CA ASP A 435 0.51 14.47 14.43
C ASP A 435 -0.87 14.75 15.08
N ASP A 436 -1.38 13.81 15.89
CA ASP A 436 -2.72 13.86 16.51
C ASP A 436 -3.86 14.05 15.49
N HIS A 437 -3.90 13.22 14.46
CA HIS A 437 -4.91 13.26 13.39
C HIS A 437 -4.85 14.52 12.51
N ARG A 438 -3.79 15.33 12.60
CA ARG A 438 -3.54 16.45 11.68
C ARG A 438 -3.15 15.92 10.30
N GLY A 439 -2.28 14.93 10.28
CA GLY A 439 -1.81 14.24 9.09
C GLY A 439 -0.53 14.80 8.47
N ALA A 440 0.17 13.94 7.73
CA ALA A 440 1.40 14.26 7.02
C ALA A 440 1.47 13.56 5.65
N VAL A 441 2.34 14.08 4.77
CA VAL A 441 2.71 13.48 3.49
C VAL A 441 4.22 13.35 3.42
N TYR A 442 4.69 12.22 2.92
CA TYR A 442 6.11 11.92 2.74
C TYR A 442 6.42 11.77 1.25
N ILE A 443 7.57 12.29 0.83
CA ILE A 443 8.07 12.18 -0.54
C ILE A 443 9.30 11.28 -0.55
N TYR A 444 9.29 10.28 -1.43
CA TYR A 444 10.40 9.36 -1.67
C TYR A 444 10.87 9.52 -3.10
N LEU A 445 12.18 9.69 -3.27
CA LEU A 445 12.77 9.87 -4.59
C LEU A 445 13.08 8.52 -5.24
N GLY A 446 13.07 8.51 -6.57
CA GLY A 446 13.65 7.43 -7.35
C GLY A 446 15.16 7.25 -7.13
N GLU A 447 15.65 6.04 -7.38
CA GLU A 447 17.07 5.69 -7.42
C GLU A 447 17.31 4.60 -8.46
N LYS A 448 18.27 4.82 -9.34
CA LYS A 448 18.56 3.93 -10.49
C LYS A 448 18.88 2.47 -10.11
N LEU A 449 19.51 2.23 -8.96
CA LEU A 449 19.94 0.87 -8.55
C LEU A 449 18.91 0.13 -7.71
N LYS A 450 18.18 0.84 -6.85
CA LYS A 450 17.27 0.25 -5.85
C LYS A 450 15.79 0.49 -6.15
N GLY A 451 15.49 1.30 -7.17
CA GLY A 451 14.13 1.74 -7.50
C GLY A 451 13.72 2.93 -6.68
N ILE A 452 13.27 2.71 -5.44
CA ILE A 452 12.77 3.77 -4.54
C ILE A 452 13.71 3.89 -3.35
N ARG A 453 14.16 5.12 -3.05
CA ARG A 453 15.01 5.39 -1.87
C ARG A 453 14.23 5.06 -0.59
N PRO A 454 14.85 4.39 0.40
CA PRO A 454 14.15 4.00 1.64
C PRO A 454 13.93 5.17 2.61
N GLU A 455 14.75 6.21 2.53
CA GLU A 455 14.62 7.42 3.33
C GLU A 455 13.81 8.45 2.54
N PHE A 456 12.85 9.09 3.20
CA PHE A 456 12.08 10.16 2.56
C PHE A 456 12.98 11.39 2.33
N SER A 457 12.83 12.04 1.17
CA SER A 457 13.50 13.31 0.89
C SER A 457 12.82 14.49 1.60
N GLN A 458 11.51 14.40 1.80
CA GLN A 458 10.73 15.45 2.42
C GLN A 458 9.54 14.88 3.21
N ARG A 459 9.32 15.44 4.42
CA ARG A 459 8.09 15.27 5.20
C ARG A 459 7.34 16.59 5.28
N ILE A 460 6.10 16.58 4.81
CA ILE A 460 5.18 17.72 4.78
C ILE A 460 4.10 17.48 5.82
N SER A 461 4.22 18.16 6.96
CA SER A 461 3.29 18.02 8.08
C SER A 461 2.24 19.13 8.08
N ALA A 462 0.96 18.76 8.21
CA ALA A 462 -0.12 19.70 8.44
C ALA A 462 0.00 20.42 9.79
N ALA A 463 0.81 19.90 10.73
CA ALA A 463 1.13 20.58 11.98
C ALA A 463 1.75 21.97 11.75
N ARG A 464 2.52 22.10 10.66
CA ARG A 464 3.27 23.31 10.28
C ARG A 464 2.49 24.29 9.41
N MET A 465 1.28 23.93 8.98
CA MET A 465 0.44 24.78 8.14
C MET A 465 -0.38 25.75 8.99
N ARG A 466 -0.69 26.94 8.44
CA ARG A 466 -1.47 27.98 9.15
C ARG A 466 -2.91 27.53 9.46
N SER A 467 -3.49 26.68 8.61
CA SER A 467 -4.81 26.08 8.81
C SER A 467 -4.72 24.84 9.71
N LYS A 468 -5.67 24.69 10.65
CA LYS A 468 -5.85 23.48 11.47
C LYS A 468 -6.46 22.34 10.64
N LEU A 469 -5.69 21.84 9.68
CA LEU A 469 -6.11 20.72 8.83
C LEU A 469 -6.17 19.43 9.66
N GLN A 470 -7.10 18.56 9.32
CA GLN A 470 -7.22 17.21 9.85
C GLN A 470 -7.20 16.22 8.70
N PHE A 471 -6.65 15.02 8.95
CA PHE A 471 -6.53 13.96 7.96
C PHE A 471 -5.81 14.40 6.67
N PHE A 472 -4.81 15.28 6.79
CA PHE A 472 -3.99 15.69 5.66
C PHE A 472 -3.19 14.49 5.13
N GLY A 473 -3.30 14.22 3.83
CA GLY A 473 -2.73 13.02 3.22
C GLY A 473 -3.68 11.83 3.24
N GLN A 474 -5.00 12.04 3.39
CA GLN A 474 -5.98 10.97 3.24
C GLN A 474 -6.15 10.52 1.77
N THR A 475 -5.88 11.42 0.81
CA THR A 475 -5.83 11.14 -0.62
C THR A 475 -4.75 12.01 -1.24
N ILE A 476 -4.07 11.51 -2.26
CA ILE A 476 -2.98 12.22 -2.96
C ILE A 476 -3.10 11.95 -4.46
N ASP A 477 -2.90 12.98 -5.27
CA ASP A 477 -2.65 12.88 -6.70
C ASP A 477 -1.55 13.86 -7.09
N GLY A 478 -0.69 13.51 -8.04
CA GLY A 478 0.49 14.32 -8.38
C GLY A 478 1.04 14.07 -9.77
N LYS A 479 0.14 14.07 -10.75
CA LYS A 479 0.47 13.91 -12.18
C LYS A 479 0.12 15.14 -13.01
N MET A 480 -0.17 16.27 -12.37
CA MET A 480 -0.67 17.47 -13.03
C MET A 480 0.18 18.69 -12.72
N ASP A 481 0.34 19.58 -13.70
CA ASP A 481 0.88 20.92 -13.55
C ASP A 481 -0.30 21.89 -13.57
N LEU A 482 -0.71 22.40 -12.41
CA LEU A 482 -1.80 23.38 -12.28
C LEU A 482 -1.29 24.82 -12.35
N GLY A 483 0.02 25.03 -12.19
CA GLY A 483 0.69 26.31 -12.30
C GLY A 483 1.04 26.73 -13.73
N GLU A 484 0.99 25.78 -14.67
CA GLU A 484 1.50 25.89 -16.04
C GLU A 484 2.99 26.30 -16.10
N ASP A 485 3.75 26.01 -15.03
CA ASP A 485 5.17 26.36 -14.92
C ASP A 485 6.09 25.22 -15.37
N GLY A 486 5.52 24.13 -15.87
CA GLY A 486 6.23 22.93 -16.31
C GLY A 486 6.67 22.02 -15.16
N LEU A 487 6.32 22.34 -13.92
CA LEU A 487 6.59 21.50 -12.75
C LEU A 487 5.32 20.79 -12.30
N THR A 488 5.49 19.61 -11.72
CA THR A 488 4.37 18.82 -11.22
C THR A 488 3.89 19.35 -9.88
N ASP A 489 2.59 19.56 -9.75
CA ASP A 489 1.92 19.91 -8.51
C ASP A 489 1.34 18.66 -7.84
N ILE A 490 1.33 18.67 -6.52
CA ILE A 490 0.77 17.59 -5.70
C ILE A 490 -0.51 18.10 -5.04
N VAL A 491 -1.63 17.42 -5.29
CA VAL A 491 -2.93 17.70 -4.70
C VAL A 491 -3.15 16.72 -3.54
N VAL A 492 -3.39 17.26 -2.35
CA VAL A 492 -3.55 16.50 -1.11
C VAL A 492 -4.92 16.75 -0.50
N GLY A 493 -5.68 15.67 -0.31
CA GLY A 493 -6.97 15.71 0.36
C GLY A 493 -6.83 15.87 1.88
N THR A 494 -7.78 16.59 2.45
CA THR A 494 -7.93 16.79 3.90
C THR A 494 -9.41 16.79 4.27
N ARG A 495 -9.71 16.72 5.57
CA ARG A 495 -11.10 16.87 6.03
C ARG A 495 -11.62 18.29 5.74
N GLY A 496 -12.50 18.40 4.75
CA GLY A 496 -13.20 19.65 4.41
C GLY A 496 -12.43 20.61 3.50
N ALA A 497 -11.23 20.25 3.04
CA ALA A 497 -10.45 21.06 2.10
C ALA A 497 -9.52 20.20 1.23
N VAL A 498 -9.06 20.78 0.12
CA VAL A 498 -8.01 20.21 -0.73
C VAL A 498 -6.84 21.20 -0.75
N VAL A 499 -5.63 20.70 -0.55
CA VAL A 499 -4.40 21.49 -0.55
C VAL A 499 -3.63 21.20 -1.82
N VAL A 500 -3.25 22.25 -2.55
CA VAL A 500 -2.34 22.14 -3.69
C VAL A 500 -0.95 22.55 -3.25
N LEU A 501 0.00 21.64 -3.36
CA LEU A 501 1.42 21.86 -3.11
C LEU A 501 2.11 22.04 -4.45
N ARG A 502 2.68 23.23 -4.65
CA ARG A 502 3.43 23.52 -5.87
C ARG A 502 4.89 23.14 -5.74
N SER A 503 5.42 22.46 -6.76
CA SER A 503 6.83 22.15 -6.83
C SER A 503 7.68 23.38 -7.08
N ARG A 504 8.97 23.29 -6.75
CA ARG A 504 9.93 24.37 -6.91
C ARG A 504 11.02 23.93 -7.89
N PRO A 505 11.57 24.83 -8.72
CA PRO A 505 12.67 24.49 -9.60
C PRO A 505 13.87 23.94 -8.82
N VAL A 506 14.48 22.85 -9.30
CA VAL A 506 15.66 22.23 -8.69
C VAL A 506 16.91 22.54 -9.50
N LEU A 507 17.93 23.06 -8.83
CA LEU A 507 19.23 23.44 -9.41
C LEU A 507 20.30 22.44 -9.00
N SER A 508 21.06 21.97 -9.98
CA SER A 508 22.30 21.22 -9.76
C SER A 508 23.48 22.18 -9.89
N VAL A 509 24.31 22.24 -8.85
CA VAL A 509 25.50 23.11 -8.83
C VAL A 509 26.75 22.25 -8.63
N SER A 510 27.74 22.48 -9.48
CA SER A 510 29.08 21.91 -9.35
C SER A 510 30.12 23.02 -9.20
N ALA A 511 31.07 22.82 -8.31
CA ALA A 511 32.16 23.77 -8.06
C ALA A 511 33.48 23.16 -8.54
N HIS A 512 34.22 23.92 -9.34
CA HIS A 512 35.54 23.58 -9.82
C HIS A 512 36.54 24.59 -9.25
N LEU A 513 37.53 24.08 -8.54
CA LEU A 513 38.57 24.90 -7.90
C LEU A 513 39.86 24.74 -8.69
N HIS A 514 40.45 25.85 -9.12
CA HIS A 514 41.73 25.91 -9.81
C HIS A 514 42.64 26.86 -9.06
N PHE A 515 43.93 26.55 -9.00
CA PHE A 515 44.91 27.41 -8.37
C PHE A 515 46.09 27.66 -9.32
N HIS A 516 46.67 28.85 -9.22
CA HIS A 516 47.82 29.26 -10.00
C HIS A 516 48.85 29.96 -9.11
N PRO A 517 50.14 29.59 -9.17
CA PRO A 517 50.73 28.48 -9.96
C PRO A 517 50.22 27.08 -9.52
N SER A 518 50.34 26.07 -10.38
CA SER A 518 49.84 24.69 -10.14
C SER A 518 50.64 23.90 -9.10
N GLU A 519 51.75 24.46 -8.64
CA GLU A 519 52.57 23.95 -7.55
C GLU A 519 53.14 25.15 -6.78
N ILE A 520 53.32 25.02 -5.47
CA ILE A 520 53.99 26.03 -4.66
C ILE A 520 55.48 25.73 -4.65
N SER A 521 56.29 26.66 -5.18
CA SER A 521 57.75 26.48 -5.20
C SER A 521 58.34 26.33 -3.80
N THR A 522 59.26 25.37 -3.64
CA THR A 522 59.92 25.06 -2.36
C THR A 522 61.25 25.79 -2.17
N ASP A 523 61.73 26.52 -3.18
CA ASP A 523 63.06 27.15 -3.18
C ASP A 523 63.19 28.34 -2.22
N ASN A 524 62.09 29.03 -1.91
CA ASN A 524 62.08 30.25 -1.08
C ASN A 524 61.42 30.08 0.30
N PHE A 525 61.12 28.86 0.73
CA PHE A 525 60.62 28.59 2.08
C PHE A 525 61.79 28.55 3.09
N ASP A 526 62.21 29.72 3.58
CA ASP A 526 63.10 29.83 4.73
C ASP A 526 62.35 30.36 5.96
N CYS A 527 61.90 29.42 6.79
CA CYS A 527 61.20 29.67 8.06
C CYS A 527 61.97 30.53 9.09
N LEU A 528 63.23 30.86 8.80
CA LEU A 528 64.16 31.46 9.76
C LEU A 528 64.66 32.85 9.31
N ALA A 529 64.25 33.32 8.12
CA ALA A 529 64.53 34.67 7.67
C ALA A 529 63.62 35.69 8.41
N LYS A 530 64.18 36.86 8.78
CA LYS A 530 63.42 37.94 9.45
C LYS A 530 62.34 38.56 8.56
N GLU A 531 62.45 38.40 7.24
CA GLU A 531 61.45 38.78 6.24
C GLU A 531 61.00 37.50 5.52
N THR A 532 59.75 37.11 5.74
CA THR A 532 59.14 35.95 5.11
C THR A 532 58.43 36.39 3.83
N ILE A 533 58.97 36.01 2.66
CA ILE A 533 58.25 36.15 1.39
C ILE A 533 57.24 35.00 1.35
N SER A 534 55.97 35.29 1.64
CA SER A 534 54.90 34.30 1.50
C SER A 534 54.57 34.11 0.02
N PRO A 535 54.55 32.87 -0.52
CA PRO A 535 54.16 32.64 -1.90
C PRO A 535 52.68 33.01 -2.07
N VAL A 536 52.40 33.94 -2.99
CA VAL A 536 51.02 34.33 -3.32
C VAL A 536 50.46 33.30 -4.29
N VAL A 537 49.43 32.56 -3.84
CA VAL A 537 48.68 31.61 -4.67
C VAL A 537 47.33 32.23 -4.99
N THR A 538 46.96 32.23 -6.27
CA THR A 538 45.61 32.66 -6.70
C THR A 538 44.70 31.45 -6.76
N LEU A 539 43.63 31.44 -5.97
CA LEU A 539 42.57 30.43 -6.04
C LEU A 539 41.39 30.97 -6.84
N THR A 540 41.06 30.30 -7.94
CA THR A 540 39.88 30.58 -8.78
C THR A 540 38.82 29.52 -8.53
N ALA A 541 37.62 29.95 -8.14
CA ALA A 541 36.47 29.07 -7.97
C ALA A 541 35.44 29.31 -9.09
N CYS A 542 35.17 28.29 -9.89
CA CYS A 542 34.19 28.30 -10.97
C CYS A 542 32.96 27.49 -10.57
N PHE A 543 31.78 28.10 -10.58
CA PHE A 543 30.51 27.41 -10.31
C PHE A 543 29.75 27.20 -11.62
N ASN A 544 29.44 25.94 -11.93
CA ASN A 544 28.54 25.60 -13.02
C ASN A 544 27.19 25.22 -12.44
N MET A 545 26.13 25.90 -12.89
CA MET A 545 24.77 25.76 -12.39
C MET A 545 23.85 25.43 -13.55
N ALA A 546 23.08 24.36 -13.39
CA ALA A 546 22.08 23.93 -14.35
C ALA A 546 20.78 23.60 -13.63
N GLU A 547 19.65 23.99 -14.20
CA GLU A 547 18.35 23.56 -13.68
C GLU A 547 18.07 22.13 -14.13
N ALA A 548 17.82 21.24 -13.17
CA ALA A 548 17.50 19.84 -13.41
C ALA A 548 16.06 19.67 -13.91
N THR A 549 15.11 20.40 -13.31
CA THR A 549 13.66 20.27 -13.55
C THR A 549 13.15 21.00 -14.80
N LYS A 550 14.01 21.74 -15.53
CA LYS A 550 13.68 22.42 -16.80
C LYS A 550 12.34 23.18 -16.81
N SER A 551 12.03 23.93 -15.76
CA SER A 551 10.79 24.70 -15.63
C SER A 551 10.62 25.72 -16.77
N LYS A 552 9.36 26.04 -17.10
CA LYS A 552 8.99 27.03 -18.13
C LYS A 552 9.06 28.48 -17.64
N ALA A 553 9.54 28.73 -16.42
CA ALA A 553 9.61 30.06 -15.85
C ALA A 553 10.57 30.96 -16.63
N GLY A 554 10.05 32.05 -17.19
CA GLY A 554 10.82 32.99 -18.02
C GLY A 554 12.11 33.46 -17.35
N LYS A 555 13.22 33.46 -18.12
CA LYS A 555 14.58 33.88 -17.73
C LYS A 555 14.59 34.98 -16.65
N LYS A 556 14.65 34.61 -15.38
CA LYS A 556 14.89 35.54 -14.27
C LYS A 556 16.33 35.40 -13.82
N SER A 557 17.06 36.51 -13.79
CA SER A 557 18.43 36.58 -13.24
C SER A 557 18.44 36.02 -11.81
N GLN A 558 19.12 34.90 -11.63
CA GLN A 558 19.37 34.34 -10.32
C GLN A 558 20.61 35.02 -9.73
N HIS A 559 20.43 35.81 -8.66
CA HIS A 559 21.53 36.41 -7.93
C HIS A 559 21.95 35.50 -6.78
N ILE A 560 23.18 35.00 -6.82
CA ILE A 560 23.84 34.41 -5.65
C ILE A 560 24.25 35.56 -4.74
N ARG A 561 23.67 35.67 -3.54
CA ARG A 561 24.22 36.50 -2.47
C ARG A 561 25.13 35.63 -1.63
N ASN A 562 26.43 35.92 -1.66
CA ASN A 562 27.39 35.40 -0.71
C ASN A 562 27.07 36.07 0.65
N THR A 563 26.43 35.35 1.58
CA THR A 563 26.09 35.90 2.91
C THR A 563 27.20 35.74 3.94
N ASP A 564 28.28 35.05 3.59
CA ASP A 564 29.53 35.12 4.34
C ASP A 564 30.57 35.76 3.42
N GLY A 565 31.05 36.94 3.81
CA GLY A 565 31.97 37.73 3.02
C GLY A 565 33.22 36.94 2.67
N PHE A 566 33.36 36.54 1.41
CA PHE A 566 34.67 36.35 0.82
C PHE A 566 35.31 37.73 0.69
N VAL A 567 35.99 38.14 1.76
CA VAL A 567 37.12 39.03 1.61
C VAL A 567 38.19 38.18 0.93
N LEU A 568 38.33 38.32 -0.39
CA LEU A 568 39.64 38.15 -1.03
C LEU A 568 40.53 39.28 -0.49
N SER A 569 40.88 39.20 0.79
CA SER A 569 42.12 39.84 1.23
C SER A 569 43.18 39.07 0.49
N ASN A 570 44.11 39.78 -0.15
CA ASN A 570 45.49 39.32 -0.22
C ASN A 570 45.76 38.51 1.05
N ILE A 571 46.21 37.27 0.95
CA ILE A 571 46.62 36.51 2.13
C ILE A 571 47.89 37.19 2.66
N ASN A 572 47.67 38.31 3.35
CA ASN A 572 48.54 39.03 4.25
C ASN A 572 47.77 38.99 5.57
N HIS A 573 47.75 37.83 6.22
CA HIS A 573 47.25 37.74 7.59
C HIS A 573 48.41 37.36 8.50
N ASP A 574 48.99 38.39 9.10
CA ASP A 574 49.67 38.33 10.39
C ASP A 574 48.72 37.68 11.42
N LEU A 575 49.19 36.60 12.05
CA LEU A 575 48.46 35.84 13.08
C LEU A 575 49.10 36.06 14.46
N TRP A 576 48.45 36.86 15.32
CA TRP A 576 48.37 36.66 16.79
C TRP A 576 47.26 37.59 17.37
N PRO A 577 46.71 37.40 18.61
CA PRO A 577 47.36 36.83 19.81
C PRO A 577 46.53 35.86 20.67
N TRP A 578 47.14 34.78 21.17
CA TRP A 578 46.85 34.19 22.51
C TRP A 578 48.17 33.67 23.10
N TRP A 579 48.35 33.86 24.40
CA TRP A 579 49.64 34.09 25.08
C TRP A 579 50.45 32.83 25.46
N SER A 580 51.77 33.06 25.59
CA SER A 580 52.78 32.34 26.38
C SER A 580 53.37 31.02 25.87
N ARG A 581 54.37 31.11 24.97
CA ARG A 581 55.76 30.60 25.13
C ARG A 581 56.58 30.88 23.84
N PRO A 582 57.89 31.16 23.92
CA PRO A 582 58.68 31.62 22.77
C PRO A 582 59.36 30.43 22.08
N GLU A 583 58.77 29.91 21.00
CA GLU A 583 59.46 29.02 20.06
C GLU A 583 59.26 29.50 18.61
N PRO A 584 60.24 29.28 17.70
CA PRO A 584 60.30 29.95 16.42
C PRO A 584 59.12 29.54 15.52
N ARG A 585 58.33 30.55 15.13
CA ARG A 585 57.23 30.43 14.18
C ARG A 585 57.73 29.85 12.84
N CYS A 586 57.37 28.62 12.53
CA CYS A 586 57.01 28.28 11.16
C CYS A 586 55.60 27.70 11.13
N ILE A 587 54.85 28.07 10.10
CA ILE A 587 53.40 28.00 10.05
C ILE A 587 52.95 26.53 10.02
N ALA A 588 52.72 25.94 11.19
CA ALA A 588 52.20 24.58 11.39
C ALA A 588 50.82 24.34 10.74
N LYS A 589 50.14 25.40 10.27
CA LYS A 589 48.84 25.33 9.58
C LYS A 589 48.91 25.29 8.05
N LEU A 590 50.08 25.46 7.43
CA LEU A 590 50.23 25.45 5.97
C LEU A 590 50.65 24.08 5.39
N LEU A 591 50.80 23.07 6.26
CA LEU A 591 51.62 21.87 5.99
C LEU A 591 50.86 20.55 5.91
N THR A 592 49.53 20.58 6.03
CA THR A 592 48.68 19.73 5.19
C THR A 592 48.47 20.48 3.88
N SER A 593 48.22 19.83 2.74
CA SER A 593 47.82 20.53 1.51
C SER A 593 46.88 21.69 1.84
N ILE A 594 47.02 22.85 1.18
CA ILE A 594 46.08 23.95 1.42
C ILE A 594 44.70 23.44 1.01
N ARG A 595 43.94 22.95 2.00
CA ARG A 595 42.55 22.55 1.81
C ARG A 595 41.74 23.82 1.76
N GLY A 596 41.62 24.36 0.55
CA GLY A 596 40.57 25.34 0.26
C GLY A 596 39.23 24.63 0.37
N SER A 597 38.51 24.79 1.48
CA SER A 597 37.13 24.34 1.60
C SER A 597 36.20 25.50 1.28
N GLY A 598 35.46 25.39 0.18
CA GLY A 598 34.37 26.33 -0.13
C GLY A 598 33.03 25.69 0.19
N SER A 599 32.22 26.34 1.03
CA SER A 599 30.79 26.01 1.16
C SER A 599 29.98 26.78 0.13
N LEU A 600 29.04 26.11 -0.53
CA LEU A 600 28.08 26.78 -1.41
C LEU A 600 27.18 27.73 -0.61
N PRO A 601 27.04 29.00 -1.01
CA PRO A 601 26.13 29.94 -0.33
C PRO A 601 24.68 29.50 -0.49
N SER A 602 23.84 29.87 0.49
CA SER A 602 22.40 29.64 0.43
C SER A 602 21.77 30.57 -0.62
N LEU A 603 21.19 30.01 -1.68
CA LEU A 603 20.46 30.78 -2.69
C LEU A 603 19.20 31.41 -2.06
N LYS A 604 19.17 32.75 -1.97
CA LYS A 604 17.94 33.51 -1.73
C LYS A 604 17.62 34.35 -2.96
N THR A 605 16.58 33.95 -3.70
CA THR A 605 16.02 34.74 -4.79
C THR A 605 14.99 35.72 -4.22
N SER A 606 15.07 36.99 -4.64
CA SER A 606 14.12 38.04 -4.26
C SER A 606 13.05 38.20 -5.34
N GLY A 607 11.80 37.85 -5.02
CA GLY A 607 10.60 38.06 -5.84
C GLY A 607 9.46 37.15 -5.40
N GLU A 608 8.20 37.58 -5.52
CA GLU A 608 6.96 36.85 -5.15
C GLU A 608 6.65 35.61 -6.02
N GLY A 609 7.66 34.86 -6.47
CA GLY A 609 7.50 33.62 -7.23
C GLY A 609 8.39 32.50 -6.66
N CYS A 610 7.99 31.24 -6.87
CA CYS A 610 8.66 30.04 -6.35
C CYS A 610 10.19 30.14 -6.44
N THR A 611 10.83 30.20 -5.27
CA THR A 611 12.29 30.29 -5.16
C THR A 611 12.91 28.95 -5.55
N ALA A 612 13.92 28.89 -6.42
CA ALA A 612 14.59 27.61 -6.74
C ALA A 612 15.25 26.97 -5.49
N ILE A 613 15.45 25.65 -5.51
CA ILE A 613 16.15 24.88 -4.46
C ILE A 613 17.36 24.16 -5.02
N LEU A 614 18.39 23.95 -4.19
CA LEU A 614 19.53 23.12 -4.56
C LEU A 614 19.11 21.64 -4.53
N ASN A 615 19.56 20.87 -5.52
CA ASN A 615 19.37 19.42 -5.56
C ASN A 615 20.01 18.76 -4.33
N THR A 616 19.27 17.88 -3.67
CA THR A 616 19.72 17.14 -2.48
C THR A 616 21.00 16.34 -2.71
N ASP A 617 21.22 15.88 -3.93
CA ASP A 617 22.40 15.09 -4.30
C ASP A 617 23.60 15.96 -4.74
N SER A 618 23.45 17.30 -4.80
CA SER A 618 24.55 18.19 -5.15
C SER A 618 25.57 18.29 -3.99
N PRO A 619 26.87 18.13 -4.26
CA PRO A 619 27.90 18.31 -3.24
C PRO A 619 27.92 19.77 -2.76
N THR A 620 27.78 19.98 -1.45
CA THR A 620 27.75 21.32 -0.84
C THR A 620 29.13 21.86 -0.49
N LYS A 621 30.17 21.03 -0.64
CA LYS A 621 31.57 21.35 -0.37
C LYS A 621 32.45 20.84 -1.51
N ALA A 622 33.37 21.68 -1.95
CA ALA A 622 34.49 21.29 -2.81
C ALA A 622 35.80 21.53 -2.08
N VAL A 623 36.74 20.58 -2.23
CA VAL A 623 38.08 20.63 -1.65
C VAL A 623 39.08 20.41 -2.77
N VAL A 624 40.10 21.25 -2.84
CA VAL A 624 41.26 21.06 -3.71
C VAL A 624 42.52 21.02 -2.86
N GLU A 625 43.43 20.14 -3.22
CA GLU A 625 44.74 20.04 -2.58
C GLU A 625 45.79 20.71 -3.48
N VAL A 626 46.55 21.64 -2.91
CA VAL A 626 47.63 22.35 -3.61
C VAL A 626 48.96 21.66 -3.29
N PRO A 627 49.66 21.06 -4.27
CA PRO A 627 50.94 20.41 -4.07
C PRO A 627 52.10 21.42 -4.04
N PHE A 628 53.19 21.03 -3.39
CA PHE A 628 54.48 21.74 -3.42
C PHE A 628 55.36 21.18 -4.54
N GLU A 629 56.19 22.03 -5.13
CA GLU A 629 57.17 21.67 -6.15
C GLU A 629 58.21 20.68 -5.59
N LYS A 630 58.45 19.59 -6.34
CA LYS A 630 59.39 18.53 -5.94
C LYS A 630 60.72 18.64 -6.68
N ASN A 631 61.76 18.98 -5.92
CA ASN A 631 63.16 18.99 -6.36
C ASN A 631 63.76 17.56 -6.29
N CYS A 632 63.78 16.84 -7.43
CA CYS A 632 64.34 15.49 -7.57
C CYS A 632 65.61 15.51 -8.45
N LYS A 633 66.58 14.62 -8.22
CA LYS A 633 67.88 14.67 -8.93
C LYS A 633 67.85 14.05 -10.35
N GLU A 634 66.95 13.10 -10.63
CA GLU A 634 66.83 12.43 -11.94
C GLU A 634 65.37 12.17 -12.36
N ASN A 635 65.06 12.40 -13.65
CA ASN A 635 63.79 12.04 -14.33
C ASN A 635 62.46 12.42 -13.65
N GLY A 636 62.45 13.45 -12.79
CA GLY A 636 61.25 13.94 -12.13
C GLY A 636 60.63 13.00 -11.07
N THR A 637 61.32 11.92 -10.70
CA THR A 637 60.87 10.98 -9.64
C THR A 637 61.79 11.11 -8.43
N CYS A 638 61.26 11.60 -7.30
CA CYS A 638 62.03 11.77 -6.06
C CYS A 638 62.12 10.43 -5.33
N LEU A 639 63.32 9.87 -5.24
CA LEU A 639 63.60 8.68 -4.42
C LEU A 639 64.29 9.10 -3.13
N ALA A 640 63.50 9.29 -2.06
CA ALA A 640 64.03 9.52 -0.73
C ALA A 640 64.47 8.17 -0.10
N GLU A 641 65.69 8.13 0.42
CA GLU A 641 66.23 6.96 1.12
C GLU A 641 66.30 7.27 2.60
N LEU A 642 65.18 7.04 3.31
CA LEU A 642 65.05 7.30 4.73
C LEU A 642 65.52 6.08 5.53
N GLU A 643 66.51 6.29 6.39
CA GLU A 643 67.02 5.31 7.33
C GLU A 643 66.72 5.79 8.76
N VAL A 644 66.11 4.90 9.56
CA VAL A 644 65.80 5.15 10.97
C VAL A 644 66.55 4.13 11.80
N ASP A 645 67.38 4.62 12.71
CA ASP A 645 68.07 3.83 13.72
C ASP A 645 67.68 4.32 15.12
N PHE A 646 67.64 3.44 16.10
CA PHE A 646 67.30 3.81 17.47
C PHE A 646 68.06 2.99 18.49
N ASN A 647 68.34 3.61 19.63
CA ASN A 647 69.01 2.95 20.74
C ASN A 647 68.42 3.41 22.08
N PHE A 648 68.35 2.50 23.04
CA PHE A 648 67.96 2.81 24.40
C PHE A 648 69.19 3.26 25.19
N ILE A 649 69.12 4.43 25.83
CA ILE A 649 70.24 4.91 26.66
C ILE A 649 70.42 4.01 27.88
N THR A 650 69.32 3.46 28.40
CA THR A 650 69.30 2.52 29.52
C THR A 650 68.69 1.20 29.06
N SER A 651 69.43 0.10 29.18
CA SER A 651 68.99 -1.24 28.78
C SER A 651 68.00 -1.90 29.76
N THR A 652 67.86 -1.34 30.96
CA THR A 652 66.97 -1.83 32.02
C THR A 652 66.23 -0.66 32.64
N LEU A 653 64.90 -0.79 32.79
CA LEU A 653 64.05 0.20 33.44
C LEU A 653 63.50 -0.39 34.75
N LEU A 654 63.73 0.30 35.85
CA LEU A 654 63.09 0.00 37.13
C LEU A 654 61.75 0.72 37.17
N VAL A 655 60.65 -0.04 37.20
CA VAL A 655 59.28 0.51 37.18
C VAL A 655 58.91 0.98 38.59
N VAL A 656 58.94 2.29 38.79
CA VAL A 656 58.45 3.02 39.97
C VAL A 656 57.50 4.11 39.47
N ASP A 657 56.75 4.75 40.38
CA ASP A 657 55.84 5.83 40.01
C ASP A 657 56.64 6.97 39.33
N GLN A 658 56.23 7.37 38.11
CA GLN A 658 56.92 8.33 37.23
C GLN A 658 58.27 7.91 36.61
N SER A 659 58.49 6.62 36.33
CA SER A 659 59.64 6.17 35.52
C SER A 659 59.57 6.62 34.06
N TYR A 660 60.64 7.22 33.54
CA TYR A 660 60.86 7.50 32.12
C TYR A 660 62.10 6.74 31.61
N PHE A 661 62.12 6.37 30.34
CA PHE A 661 63.32 5.83 29.69
C PHE A 661 63.56 6.56 28.39
N ASN A 662 64.83 6.81 28.08
CA ASN A 662 65.18 7.66 26.97
C ASN A 662 65.62 6.84 25.77
N VAL A 663 65.11 7.21 24.60
CA VAL A 663 65.46 6.60 23.33
C VAL A 663 66.16 7.65 22.48
N THR A 664 67.35 7.33 21.99
CA THR A 664 67.97 8.14 20.93
C THR A 664 67.52 7.61 19.59
N ILE A 665 66.95 8.46 18.75
CA ILE A 665 66.58 8.11 17.38
C ILE A 665 67.46 8.88 16.42
N ARG A 666 67.92 8.22 15.37
CA ARG A 666 68.66 8.82 14.28
C ARG A 666 67.89 8.60 12.98
N LEU A 667 67.51 9.71 12.34
CA LEU A 667 66.85 9.71 11.04
C LEU A 667 67.81 10.31 10.01
N SER A 668 68.18 9.55 8.98
CA SER A 668 68.97 10.02 7.85
C SER A 668 68.21 9.92 6.54
N ASN A 669 68.41 10.90 5.66
CA ASN A 669 67.96 10.86 4.27
C ASN A 669 69.16 10.84 3.33
N HIS A 670 69.44 9.69 2.72
CA HIS A 670 70.59 9.49 1.83
C HIS A 670 70.26 9.78 0.35
N GLY A 671 68.98 9.79 -0.01
CA GLY A 671 68.48 9.93 -1.37
C GLY A 671 68.17 11.38 -1.76
N ASP A 672 67.05 11.58 -2.44
CA ASP A 672 66.46 12.87 -2.77
C ASP A 672 65.70 13.49 -1.60
N ASP A 673 65.29 14.74 -1.76
CA ASP A 673 64.46 15.43 -0.78
C ASP A 673 63.17 14.62 -0.50
N SER A 674 62.84 14.43 0.77
CA SER A 674 61.64 13.69 1.21
C SER A 674 60.53 14.69 1.55
N TYR A 675 59.32 14.44 1.07
CA TYR A 675 58.18 15.34 1.23
C TYR A 675 57.18 14.74 2.21
N ASN A 676 56.62 15.56 3.10
CA ASN A 676 55.72 15.13 4.18
C ASN A 676 56.31 14.02 5.09
N THR A 677 57.60 14.12 5.40
CA THR A 677 58.29 13.15 6.25
C THR A 677 57.70 13.13 7.65
N SER A 678 57.34 11.94 8.12
CA SER A 678 56.85 11.72 9.48
C SER A 678 57.54 10.51 10.11
N LEU A 679 57.84 10.63 11.40
CA LEU A 679 58.32 9.58 12.26
C LEU A 679 57.15 9.10 13.10
N THR A 680 56.79 7.82 13.00
CA THR A 680 55.73 7.22 13.82
C THR A 680 56.34 6.30 14.85
N LEU A 681 56.06 6.59 16.12
CA LEU A 681 56.44 5.79 17.28
C LEU A 681 55.26 4.91 17.65
N LEU A 682 55.49 3.61 17.72
CA LEU A 682 54.52 2.62 18.19
C LEU A 682 55.03 2.04 19.51
N TYR A 683 54.20 2.07 20.54
CA TYR A 683 54.57 1.56 21.86
C TYR A 683 53.37 0.87 22.53
N PRO A 684 53.61 -0.16 23.37
CA PRO A 684 52.54 -0.91 24.01
C PRO A 684 51.71 -0.05 24.99
N PRO A 685 50.48 -0.50 25.31
CA PRO A 685 49.65 0.14 26.34
C PRO A 685 50.40 0.23 27.68
N GLY A 686 50.45 1.43 28.26
CA GLY A 686 51.19 1.73 29.49
C GLY A 686 52.43 2.61 29.29
N LEU A 687 52.79 2.91 28.04
CA LEU A 687 53.75 3.94 27.69
C LEU A 687 53.05 5.15 27.06
N SER A 688 53.61 6.33 27.27
CA SER A 688 53.15 7.58 26.66
C SER A 688 54.34 8.43 26.25
N PHE A 689 54.28 9.01 25.07
CA PHE A 689 55.28 9.99 24.64
C PHE A 689 55.20 11.26 25.50
N SER A 690 56.33 11.73 26.02
CA SER A 690 56.41 12.97 26.80
C SER A 690 56.96 14.12 25.97
N MET A 691 58.19 13.99 25.46
CA MET A 691 58.86 15.07 24.74
C MET A 691 59.96 14.55 23.81
N MET A 692 60.27 15.33 22.78
CA MET A 692 61.41 15.09 21.89
C MET A 692 62.32 16.32 21.82
N HIS A 693 63.62 16.10 21.97
CA HIS A 693 64.67 17.12 21.89
C HIS A 693 65.68 16.80 20.80
N LEU A 694 65.97 17.78 19.94
CA LEU A 694 67.01 17.71 18.92
C LEU A 694 68.40 17.70 19.59
N LEU A 695 69.17 16.62 19.43
CA LEU A 695 70.54 16.55 19.94
C LEU A 695 71.54 17.13 18.95
N LYS A 696 71.48 16.64 17.72
CA LYS A 696 72.43 16.98 16.66
C LYS A 696 71.77 16.86 15.31
N SER A 697 72.01 17.79 14.41
CA SER A 697 71.68 17.60 13.01
C SER A 697 72.71 18.21 12.10
N THR A 698 72.90 17.59 10.93
CA THR A 698 73.72 18.13 9.84
C THR A 698 73.06 19.34 9.17
N ARG A 699 71.73 19.51 9.32
CA ARG A 699 70.97 20.69 8.88
C ARG A 699 69.91 21.07 9.91
N ARG A 700 69.58 22.35 10.02
CA ARG A 700 68.57 22.80 10.99
C ARG A 700 67.22 22.12 10.68
N THR A 701 66.73 21.35 11.64
CA THR A 701 65.56 20.46 11.50
C THR A 701 64.55 20.83 12.58
N VAL A 702 63.27 20.87 12.22
CA VAL A 702 62.17 21.19 13.13
C VAL A 702 61.28 19.97 13.25
N PHE A 703 60.88 19.65 14.48
CA PHE A 703 59.93 18.58 14.75
C PHE A 703 58.66 19.13 15.37
N SER A 704 57.52 18.56 14.98
CA SER A 704 56.24 18.84 15.62
C SER A 704 55.49 17.54 15.79
N CYS A 705 55.31 17.12 17.04
CA CYS A 705 54.59 15.92 17.43
C CYS A 705 53.18 16.28 17.90
N GLY A 706 52.18 15.58 17.38
CA GLY A 706 50.80 15.70 17.83
C GLY A 706 50.25 14.30 18.11
N GLY A 707 49.69 14.10 19.30
CA GLY A 707 48.84 12.94 19.54
C GLY A 707 47.56 13.10 18.74
N LEU A 708 47.18 12.08 17.96
CA LEU A 708 45.81 11.99 17.46
C LEU A 708 44.95 11.70 18.70
N GLU A 709 43.95 12.54 18.99
CA GLU A 709 43.17 12.52 20.25
C GLU A 709 42.49 11.17 20.58
N ASP A 710 42.55 10.16 19.70
CA ASP A 710 41.87 8.87 19.80
C ASP A 710 42.78 7.61 19.76
N GLU A 711 44.12 7.71 19.64
CA GLU A 711 45.04 6.53 19.62
C GLU A 711 46.11 6.63 20.73
N MET A 712 45.98 5.83 21.82
CA MET A 712 46.89 5.88 22.99
C MET A 712 48.21 5.11 22.81
N ASP A 713 48.36 4.30 21.77
CA ASP A 713 49.50 3.40 21.50
C ASP A 713 50.46 3.93 20.42
N ARG A 714 50.21 5.16 19.95
CA ARG A 714 50.94 5.75 18.82
C ARG A 714 51.19 7.24 19.02
N THR A 715 52.38 7.69 18.63
CA THR A 715 52.68 9.11 18.43
C THR A 715 53.27 9.34 17.05
N THR A 716 52.75 10.33 16.31
CA THR A 716 53.31 10.74 15.03
C THR A 716 53.93 12.13 15.13
N CYS A 717 55.22 12.20 14.79
CA CYS A 717 56.02 13.41 14.74
C CYS A 717 56.31 13.78 13.30
N SER A 718 55.95 14.99 12.90
CA SER A 718 56.34 15.55 11.62
C SER A 718 57.78 16.04 11.64
N VAL A 719 58.52 15.81 10.54
CA VAL A 719 59.95 16.15 10.42
C VAL A 719 60.14 17.15 9.29
N SER A 720 60.54 18.38 9.63
CA SER A 720 60.90 19.45 8.69
C SER A 720 59.92 19.61 7.52
N LEU A 721 58.63 19.67 7.82
CA LEU A 721 57.60 19.89 6.80
C LEU A 721 57.82 21.25 6.07
N PRO A 722 57.58 21.32 4.74
CA PRO A 722 57.07 20.24 3.88
C PRO A 722 58.18 19.33 3.31
N VAL A 723 59.46 19.67 3.51
CA VAL A 723 60.61 19.00 2.87
C VAL A 723 61.72 18.64 3.87
N TYR A 724 61.94 17.34 4.08
CA TYR A 724 63.13 16.82 4.74
C TYR A 724 64.25 16.59 3.72
N ARG A 725 65.17 17.55 3.64
CA ARG A 725 66.15 17.64 2.57
C ARG A 725 67.13 16.45 2.54
N SER A 726 67.60 16.14 1.35
CA SER A 726 68.65 15.17 1.07
C SER A 726 69.94 15.46 1.84
N LYS A 727 70.68 14.39 2.17
CA LYS A 727 71.93 14.40 2.95
C LYS A 727 71.77 15.00 4.35
N THR A 728 70.54 15.06 4.86
CA THR A 728 70.26 15.46 6.23
C THR A 728 70.31 14.24 7.13
N THR A 729 71.01 14.36 8.25
CA THR A 729 71.02 13.35 9.31
C THR A 729 70.74 14.07 10.60
N VAL A 730 69.71 13.61 11.30
CA VAL A 730 69.27 14.14 12.58
C VAL A 730 69.40 13.04 13.62
N SER A 731 69.84 13.41 14.82
CA SER A 731 69.81 12.57 16.00
C SER A 731 69.05 13.31 17.09
N ASP A 732 68.06 12.64 17.64
CA ASP A 732 67.12 13.16 18.62
C ASP A 732 67.15 12.33 19.89
N TYR A 733 66.67 12.95 20.96
CA TYR A 733 66.46 12.38 22.26
C TYR A 733 64.97 12.38 22.57
N LEU A 734 64.40 11.21 22.83
CA LEU A 734 63.00 11.05 23.23
C LEU A 734 62.92 10.61 24.68
N MET A 735 61.93 11.15 25.40
CA MET A 735 61.61 10.80 26.79
C MET A 735 60.18 10.28 26.91
#